data_AF-E1SV62-F1
#
_entry.id   AF-E1SV62-F1
#
_cell.length_a   1.000
_cell.length_b   1.000
_cell.length_c   1.000
_cell.angle_alpha   90.00
_cell.angle_beta   90.00
_cell.angle_gamma   90.00
#
_symmetry.space_group_name_H-M   'P 1'
#
loop_
_entity.id
_entity.type
_entity.pdbx_description
1 polymer ?
#
loop_
_entity_poly.entity_id
_entity_poly.type
_entity_poly.pdbx_seq_one_letter_code
_entity_poly.pdbx_strand_id
1 'polypeptide(L)'
;MRKITTTQQHRAKALLYPAVLLMLTACGGSDSSETPIDYGPLHGLQADVPEEPAKNRITVDGNTTQLLQQLDASRDPDSGGLNPALYLLPTRSPATLPDHQWQPQGFPRHLPPTTLGAEAAGFYALHGDTRNSDEVIAVAAPTPQLNWIAETHLLSYEGGVFDRDSNVYVVPVDPVESVYLYSLDGQSGERRWSLPGTRMGQGGAPLILPRSLEADEDVIYVGSYEYLTAVSQSGEVLWDVATGLTAPEGAGHIDTHNFGVNYHAGLDAVVALMADGHLVVHDRQTGAPLADPFSLPGAPTLPMAYQTDYSQLEPFVHGGLSRMFNDTATFFDVLTMVLGGGYEVANYFSIDPNTGRMLIGATAPDEADGVADGYSAYGALFSVSLDSSGQASIDWRRDFEGGTAATPTLSLDGTRVYTADAVDQLLAIDAASGELLWSQPTGSGQVVGSVAVSREGGEIFASTAIDIIKFVEMGHCAGDGTQCGEPVWVANLSDTFDTSLLQQPTPAAQVYQQVFKPAFEAFYRSIGASDFTFAPYTGNMVLAGITGNGVVAQVGFGYLNTQGRVMPLQISQVLLDRETGEIRAATAGVEESVSVMATAPNGNLYMSNSALRRVLNLAIVRAVGHQTGNPVLKQFGSETLGGIAQFAQPDGRHWQLANEIVTVAKGRLDNLIASAASHSSDAVASEIGRFRVLLRQYQGTLERAHQAGEISDATRDERTARIATLMALEEGNLQETRALLDGLSLPE
;
A
#
# COMPACT_ATOMS: atom_id res chain seq x y z
N MET A 1 -12.02 -81.17 24.03
CA MET A 1 -13.29 -81.76 23.55
C MET A 1 -14.34 -80.65 23.46
N ARG A 2 -14.99 -80.51 22.29
CA ARG A 2 -16.10 -79.60 21.89
C ARG A 2 -15.77 -78.09 21.87
N LYS A 3 -15.41 -77.51 20.71
CA LYS A 3 -16.22 -76.95 19.57
C LYS A 3 -16.57 -75.46 19.80
N ILE A 4 -15.93 -74.48 19.11
CA ILE A 4 -16.25 -73.90 17.76
C ILE A 4 -17.53 -73.01 17.87
N THR A 5 -17.63 -71.69 17.54
CA THR A 5 -17.25 -70.89 16.33
C THR A 5 -17.60 -69.38 16.56
N THR A 6 -16.73 -68.44 16.14
CA THR A 6 -16.90 -67.23 15.25
C THR A 6 -18.21 -66.39 15.24
N THR A 7 -18.28 -65.07 14.93
CA THR A 7 -17.54 -64.18 13.98
C THR A 7 -17.97 -62.70 14.20
N GLN A 8 -17.04 -61.74 13.99
CA GLN A 8 -17.09 -60.47 13.19
C GLN A 8 -18.42 -59.68 13.01
N GLN A 9 -18.49 -58.36 12.79
CA GLN A 9 -17.54 -57.25 12.54
C GLN A 9 -18.32 -55.92 12.53
N HIS A 10 -17.61 -54.83 12.85
CA HIS A 10 -17.76 -53.43 12.38
C HIS A 10 -19.14 -52.75 12.34
N ARG A 11 -19.29 -51.73 13.20
CA ARG A 11 -19.50 -50.32 12.81
C ARG A 11 -19.35 -49.43 14.04
N ALA A 12 -18.23 -48.71 14.13
CA ALA A 12 -18.10 -47.53 15.00
C ALA A 12 -17.60 -46.39 14.10
N LYS A 13 -18.51 -45.48 13.77
CA LYS A 13 -18.21 -44.17 13.19
C LYS A 13 -18.87 -43.13 14.10
N ALA A 14 -18.06 -42.11 14.39
CA ALA A 14 -18.43 -40.73 14.68
C ALA A 14 -19.41 -40.48 15.84
N LEU A 15 -18.86 -39.98 16.95
CA LEU A 15 -19.44 -38.90 17.77
C LEU A 15 -18.47 -38.62 18.93
N LEU A 16 -17.74 -37.49 18.87
CA LEU A 16 -17.13 -36.83 20.03
C LEU A 16 -16.66 -35.43 19.62
N TYR A 17 -17.59 -34.48 19.64
CA TYR A 17 -17.40 -33.05 19.91
C TYR A 17 -18.80 -32.54 20.26
N PRO A 18 -19.15 -32.50 21.56
CA PRO A 18 -19.01 -31.26 22.32
C PRO A 18 -18.73 -31.50 23.82
N ALA A 19 -17.57 -31.09 24.35
CA ALA A 19 -17.34 -31.11 25.82
C ALA A 19 -16.24 -30.17 26.35
N VAL A 20 -15.77 -29.17 25.58
CA VAL A 20 -14.67 -28.29 26.04
C VAL A 20 -15.07 -26.82 26.20
N LEU A 21 -16.34 -26.44 25.92
CA LEU A 21 -16.77 -25.04 26.02
C LEU A 21 -17.36 -24.61 27.38
N LEU A 22 -17.07 -25.32 28.47
CA LEU A 22 -17.64 -25.04 29.79
C LEU A 22 -16.61 -25.28 30.90
N MET A 23 -15.55 -24.45 31.00
CA MET A 23 -14.73 -24.24 32.22
C MET A 23 -13.70 -23.10 32.05
N LEU A 24 -14.11 -21.91 31.60
CA LEU A 24 -13.34 -20.68 31.78
C LEU A 24 -14.30 -19.53 32.15
N THR A 25 -14.85 -19.59 33.36
CA THR A 25 -15.42 -18.43 34.04
C THR A 25 -14.74 -18.31 35.40
N ALA A 26 -14.42 -17.07 35.78
CA ALA A 26 -13.78 -16.64 37.03
C ALA A 26 -12.23 -16.74 37.06
N CYS A 27 -11.57 -15.68 36.59
CA CYS A 27 -10.76 -14.76 37.40
C CYS A 27 -10.01 -13.78 36.48
N GLY A 28 -10.74 -12.83 35.90
CA GLY A 28 -10.16 -11.61 35.33
C GLY A 28 -10.45 -10.47 36.30
N GLY A 29 -9.48 -10.13 37.14
CA GLY A 29 -9.51 -8.84 37.83
C GLY A 29 -9.09 -7.79 36.81
N SER A 30 -10.03 -6.95 36.40
CA SER A 30 -9.79 -5.75 35.62
C SER A 30 -9.09 -4.71 36.51
N ASP A 31 -7.77 -4.72 36.51
CA ASP A 31 -6.99 -3.51 36.80
C ASP A 31 -6.51 -2.96 35.45
N SER A 32 -7.45 -2.46 34.64
CA SER A 32 -7.12 -1.49 33.59
C SER A 32 -6.94 -0.15 34.29
N SER A 33 -5.73 0.14 34.74
CA SER A 33 -5.32 1.53 34.91
C SER A 33 -5.20 2.11 33.50
N GLU A 34 -6.32 2.46 32.88
CA GLU A 34 -6.35 3.39 31.75
C GLU A 34 -5.69 4.67 32.25
N THR A 35 -4.43 4.84 31.85
CA THR A 35 -3.84 6.17 31.89
C THR A 35 -4.63 6.96 30.86
N PRO A 36 -5.25 8.09 31.23
CA PRO A 36 -5.92 8.94 30.25
C PRO A 36 -4.97 9.21 29.10
N ILE A 37 -5.43 9.04 27.86
CA ILE A 37 -4.68 9.51 26.69
C ILE A 37 -4.42 11.00 26.92
N ASP A 38 -3.15 11.39 26.98
CA ASP A 38 -2.76 12.78 27.22
C ASP A 38 -2.91 13.56 25.90
N TYR A 39 -4.08 14.18 25.74
CA TYR A 39 -4.34 15.10 24.64
C TYR A 39 -3.75 16.47 24.98
N GLY A 40 -2.77 16.93 24.19
CA GLY A 40 -2.16 18.23 24.37
C GLY A 40 -1.53 18.79 23.10
N PRO A 41 -1.36 20.13 23.01
CA PRO A 41 -0.70 20.76 21.88
C PRO A 41 0.78 20.37 21.85
N LEU A 42 1.24 19.86 20.72
CA LEU A 42 2.63 19.53 20.44
C LEU A 42 3.43 20.74 19.94
N HIS A 43 2.80 21.91 19.78
CA HIS A 43 3.43 23.08 19.17
C HIS A 43 4.73 23.49 19.90
N GLY A 44 5.81 23.63 19.12
CA GLY A 44 7.13 24.00 19.64
C GLY A 44 7.86 22.87 20.38
N LEU A 45 7.30 21.65 20.39
CA LEU A 45 8.03 20.47 20.83
C LEU A 45 9.00 20.00 19.75
N GLN A 46 10.10 19.43 20.21
CA GLN A 46 11.02 18.66 19.38
C GLN A 46 10.68 17.18 19.56
N ALA A 47 10.65 16.42 18.46
CA ALA A 47 10.46 14.99 18.48
C ALA A 47 11.53 14.28 19.31
N ASP A 48 11.13 13.19 19.96
CA ASP A 48 12.02 12.37 20.77
C ASP A 48 12.93 11.53 19.87
N VAL A 49 14.23 11.59 20.15
CA VAL A 49 15.23 10.73 19.50
C VAL A 49 15.44 9.49 20.38
N PRO A 50 15.26 8.27 19.85
CA PRO A 50 15.37 7.06 20.65
C PRO A 50 16.81 6.80 21.10
N GLU A 51 17.00 6.36 22.35
CA GLU A 51 18.32 5.93 22.85
C GLU A 51 18.84 4.68 22.11
N GLU A 52 17.93 3.80 21.70
CA GLU A 52 18.21 2.57 20.95
C GLU A 52 17.43 2.58 19.61
N PRO A 53 17.92 3.30 18.58
CA PRO A 53 17.18 3.49 17.32
C PRO A 53 16.93 2.19 16.54
N ALA A 54 17.62 1.10 16.89
CA ALA A 54 17.49 -0.22 16.27
C ALA A 54 16.64 -1.22 17.10
N LYS A 55 16.03 -0.80 18.22
CA LYS A 55 15.46 -1.70 19.25
C LYS A 55 14.37 -2.66 18.76
N ASN A 56 13.65 -2.33 17.68
CA ASN A 56 12.59 -3.16 17.12
C ASN A 56 12.79 -3.38 15.61
N ARG A 57 14.06 -3.47 15.20
CA ARG A 57 14.47 -3.69 13.81
C ARG A 57 15.01 -5.10 13.62
N ILE A 58 14.69 -5.68 12.47
CA ILE A 58 15.17 -6.96 11.98
C ILE A 58 15.95 -6.68 10.67
N THR A 59 17.25 -7.00 10.61
CA THR A 59 18.11 -6.77 9.44
C THR A 59 18.61 -8.07 8.82
N VAL A 60 18.87 -8.08 7.50
CA VAL A 60 19.44 -9.25 6.81
C VAL A 60 20.90 -9.50 7.22
N ASP A 61 21.68 -8.44 7.45
CA ASP A 61 23.10 -8.55 7.80
C ASP A 61 23.44 -8.00 9.19
N GLY A 62 24.39 -8.67 9.86
CA GLY A 62 25.06 -8.20 11.07
C GLY A 62 24.39 -8.48 12.42
N ASN A 63 23.05 -8.55 12.49
CA ASN A 63 22.30 -8.95 13.70
C ASN A 63 21.00 -9.68 13.31
N THR A 64 21.17 -10.76 12.54
CA THR A 64 20.06 -11.47 11.90
C THR A 64 19.19 -12.23 12.90
N THR A 65 17.88 -12.01 12.87
CA THR A 65 16.94 -12.98 13.43
C THR A 65 16.84 -14.17 12.48
N GLN A 66 16.57 -15.37 13.01
CA GLN A 66 16.38 -16.59 12.20
C GLN A 66 15.33 -16.42 11.09
N LEU A 67 14.37 -15.50 11.26
CA LEU A 67 13.29 -15.24 10.31
C LEU A 67 13.80 -14.69 8.97
N LEU A 68 14.71 -13.71 8.96
CA LEU A 68 15.24 -13.16 7.70
C LEU A 68 16.23 -14.07 7.01
N GLN A 69 17.04 -14.83 7.77
CA GLN A 69 17.89 -15.86 7.16
C GLN A 69 17.04 -16.82 6.33
N GLN A 70 15.88 -17.23 6.86
CA GLN A 70 14.95 -18.14 6.17
C GLN A 70 14.25 -17.54 4.95
N LEU A 71 14.39 -16.23 4.71
CA LEU A 71 13.79 -15.53 3.60
C LEU A 71 14.82 -15.03 2.59
N ASP A 72 16.10 -15.04 2.96
CA ASP A 72 17.21 -14.72 2.09
C ASP A 72 17.40 -15.84 1.05
N ALA A 73 16.97 -15.55 -0.18
CA ALA A 73 17.11 -16.44 -1.32
C ALA A 73 18.56 -16.59 -1.83
N SER A 74 19.50 -15.77 -1.34
CA SER A 74 20.91 -15.85 -1.69
C SER A 74 21.70 -16.84 -0.81
N ARG A 75 21.19 -17.17 0.39
CA ARG A 75 21.83 -18.09 1.34
C ARG A 75 21.49 -19.55 1.10
N ASP A 76 22.43 -20.42 1.44
CA ASP A 76 22.27 -21.87 1.40
C ASP A 76 21.24 -22.32 2.48
N PRO A 77 20.23 -23.15 2.15
CA PRO A 77 19.28 -23.69 3.13
C PRO A 77 19.94 -24.30 4.38
N ASP A 78 21.09 -24.96 4.22
CA ASP A 78 21.83 -25.59 5.33
C ASP A 78 22.49 -24.56 6.26
N SER A 79 22.63 -23.31 5.80
CA SER A 79 23.14 -22.16 6.56
C SER A 79 22.04 -21.26 7.15
N GLY A 80 20.79 -21.73 7.10
CA GLY A 80 19.61 -20.99 7.57
C GLY A 80 18.88 -20.20 6.50
N GLY A 81 19.29 -20.32 5.22
CA GLY A 81 18.67 -19.73 4.04
C GLY A 81 17.24 -20.21 3.78
N LEU A 82 16.57 -19.60 2.79
CA LEU A 82 15.25 -20.01 2.34
C LEU A 82 15.26 -21.47 1.84
N ASN A 83 14.51 -22.34 2.52
CA ASN A 83 14.42 -23.76 2.15
C ASN A 83 13.43 -23.93 0.97
N PRO A 84 13.91 -24.21 -0.26
CA PRO A 84 13.05 -24.32 -1.43
C PRO A 84 12.10 -25.53 -1.36
N ALA A 85 12.32 -26.47 -0.44
CA ALA A 85 11.41 -27.59 -0.21
C ALA A 85 10.23 -27.23 0.73
N LEU A 86 10.24 -26.03 1.33
CA LEU A 86 9.20 -25.51 2.23
C LEU A 86 8.54 -24.22 1.69
N TYR A 87 9.29 -23.40 0.96
CA TYR A 87 8.80 -22.18 0.31
C TYR A 87 8.63 -22.39 -1.19
N LEU A 88 7.48 -22.00 -1.73
CA LEU A 88 7.08 -22.30 -3.11
C LEU A 88 7.53 -21.23 -4.10
N LEU A 89 8.41 -20.30 -3.74
CA LEU A 89 8.93 -19.39 -4.76
C LEU A 89 9.78 -20.14 -5.78
N PRO A 90 9.60 -19.88 -7.08
CA PRO A 90 10.49 -20.40 -8.10
C PRO A 90 11.90 -19.85 -7.85
N THR A 91 12.88 -20.69 -8.08
CA THR A 91 14.29 -20.41 -7.83
C THR A 91 14.78 -19.19 -8.63
N ARG A 92 15.02 -18.09 -7.90
CA ARG A 92 15.70 -16.82 -8.25
C ARG A 92 15.04 -15.97 -9.35
N SER A 93 14.76 -14.70 -8.99
CA SER A 93 14.79 -13.59 -9.95
C SER A 93 15.99 -13.77 -10.89
N PRO A 94 15.80 -13.76 -12.21
CA PRO A 94 16.85 -14.16 -13.15
C PRO A 94 18.10 -13.28 -12.94
N ALA A 95 19.28 -13.85 -13.20
CA ALA A 95 20.55 -13.13 -13.01
C ALA A 95 20.60 -11.84 -13.85
N THR A 96 19.97 -11.89 -15.02
CA THR A 96 19.70 -10.77 -15.91
C THR A 96 18.20 -10.68 -16.08
N LEU A 97 17.61 -9.51 -15.83
CA LEU A 97 16.20 -9.29 -16.07
C LEU A 97 15.90 -9.28 -17.57
N PRO A 98 14.72 -9.76 -17.98
CA PRO A 98 14.20 -9.44 -19.30
C PRO A 98 14.14 -7.91 -19.47
N ASP A 99 14.55 -7.42 -20.64
CA ASP A 99 14.35 -6.02 -21.03
C ASP A 99 12.86 -5.68 -20.89
N HIS A 100 12.53 -4.54 -20.27
CA HIS A 100 11.15 -4.08 -20.27
C HIS A 100 10.75 -3.65 -21.68
N GLN A 101 9.57 -4.09 -22.11
CA GLN A 101 9.05 -3.78 -23.45
C GLN A 101 8.41 -2.40 -23.51
N TRP A 102 7.93 -1.93 -22.35
CA TRP A 102 7.36 -0.59 -22.25
C TRP A 102 8.41 0.49 -22.51
N GLN A 103 8.02 1.53 -23.22
CA GLN A 103 8.81 2.74 -23.40
C GLN A 103 7.93 3.92 -23.00
N PRO A 104 8.48 5.01 -22.43
CA PRO A 104 7.71 6.23 -22.26
C PRO A 104 7.13 6.60 -23.64
N GLN A 105 5.83 6.86 -23.72
CA GLN A 105 5.14 7.13 -24.98
C GLN A 105 4.35 8.42 -24.88
N GLY A 106 4.69 9.33 -25.77
CA GLY A 106 4.06 10.63 -25.82
C GLY A 106 4.55 11.56 -24.70
N PHE A 107 4.14 12.80 -24.84
CA PHE A 107 4.43 13.89 -23.94
C PHE A 107 3.07 14.48 -23.57
N PRO A 108 2.71 14.61 -22.27
CA PRO A 108 1.40 15.12 -21.93
C PRO A 108 1.24 16.56 -22.43
N ARG A 109 0.23 16.80 -23.28
CA ARG A 109 -0.01 18.11 -23.91
C ARG A 109 -0.53 19.16 -22.94
N HIS A 110 -1.12 18.70 -21.85
CA HIS A 110 -1.69 19.52 -20.79
C HIS A 110 -0.97 19.12 -19.52
N LEU A 111 -0.33 20.08 -18.87
CA LEU A 111 0.26 19.87 -17.57
C LEU A 111 -0.32 20.87 -16.59
N PRO A 112 -0.51 20.44 -15.33
CA PRO A 112 -0.53 21.38 -14.25
C PRO A 112 0.75 22.23 -14.32
N PRO A 113 0.67 23.54 -14.07
CA PRO A 113 1.86 24.34 -13.77
C PRO A 113 2.69 23.65 -12.67
N THR A 114 3.88 24.13 -12.37
CA THR A 114 4.79 23.69 -11.29
C THR A 114 4.15 23.78 -9.89
N THR A 115 3.12 22.98 -9.67
CA THR A 115 2.23 23.01 -8.53
C THR A 115 2.72 21.92 -7.61
N LEU A 116 3.06 22.30 -6.37
CA LEU A 116 3.55 21.36 -5.37
C LEU A 116 2.58 20.19 -5.23
N GLY A 117 3.11 18.95 -5.19
CA GLY A 117 2.31 17.75 -4.98
C GLY A 117 1.53 17.22 -6.20
N ALA A 118 1.69 17.80 -7.40
CA ALA A 118 0.98 17.34 -8.61
C ALA A 118 1.57 16.05 -9.22
N GLU A 119 2.87 15.81 -9.02
CA GLU A 119 3.58 14.61 -9.47
C GLU A 119 4.68 14.25 -8.49
N ALA A 120 4.86 12.95 -8.24
CA ALA A 120 5.72 12.49 -7.16
C ALA A 120 6.93 11.70 -7.68
N ALA A 121 8.09 11.97 -7.08
CA ALA A 121 9.30 11.18 -7.30
C ALA A 121 9.26 9.85 -6.54
N GLY A 122 8.56 9.82 -5.41
CA GLY A 122 8.16 8.66 -4.63
C GLY A 122 6.81 8.94 -4.00
N PHE A 123 6.30 8.08 -3.13
CA PHE A 123 5.00 8.32 -2.48
C PHE A 123 5.09 9.44 -1.44
N TYR A 124 4.58 10.62 -1.77
CA TYR A 124 4.52 11.81 -0.90
C TYR A 124 3.18 11.97 -0.18
N ALA A 125 2.16 11.26 -0.66
CA ALA A 125 0.89 11.01 -0.03
C ALA A 125 0.57 9.51 -0.19
N LEU A 126 -0.55 9.03 0.40
CA LEU A 126 -0.93 7.62 0.38
C LEU A 126 -0.83 7.01 -1.02
N HIS A 127 -1.38 7.68 -2.04
CA HIS A 127 -1.45 7.20 -3.42
C HIS A 127 -0.50 7.95 -4.36
N GLY A 128 0.71 8.23 -3.87
CA GLY A 128 1.77 8.87 -4.66
C GLY A 128 1.72 10.38 -4.61
N ASP A 129 0.65 10.95 -5.16
CA ASP A 129 0.44 12.39 -5.37
C ASP A 129 -0.99 12.84 -4.99
N THR A 130 -1.27 14.14 -5.11
CA THR A 130 -2.58 14.74 -4.79
C THR A 130 -3.74 14.18 -5.62
N ARG A 131 -3.46 13.62 -6.81
CA ARG A 131 -4.44 13.03 -7.73
C ARG A 131 -4.72 11.56 -7.43
N ASN A 132 -3.96 10.95 -6.51
CA ASN A 132 -3.95 9.53 -6.20
C ASN A 132 -3.55 8.63 -7.37
N SER A 133 -2.57 9.05 -8.17
CA SER A 133 -2.22 8.33 -9.39
C SER A 133 -1.63 6.93 -9.19
N ASP A 134 -1.11 6.64 -7.99
CA ASP A 134 -0.25 5.48 -7.69
C ASP A 134 0.94 5.36 -8.66
N GLU A 135 1.36 6.47 -9.25
CA GLU A 135 2.47 6.53 -10.21
C GLU A 135 3.61 7.38 -9.67
N VAL A 136 4.84 6.85 -9.75
CA VAL A 136 6.07 7.58 -9.46
C VAL A 136 6.95 7.73 -10.68
N ILE A 137 7.74 8.80 -10.70
CA ILE A 137 8.76 9.01 -11.74
C ILE A 137 9.95 8.05 -11.55
N ALA A 138 10.25 7.69 -10.30
CA ALA A 138 11.38 6.82 -9.99
C ALA A 138 11.25 5.44 -10.65
N VAL A 139 12.41 4.85 -10.94
CA VAL A 139 12.57 3.48 -11.43
C VAL A 139 12.61 2.54 -10.23
N ALA A 140 11.76 1.50 -10.21
CA ALA A 140 11.78 0.52 -9.13
C ALA A 140 13.08 -0.28 -9.15
N ALA A 141 13.56 -0.67 -7.97
CA ALA A 141 14.62 -1.67 -7.80
C ALA A 141 14.27 -2.92 -8.62
N PRO A 142 15.07 -3.29 -9.65
CA PRO A 142 14.67 -4.30 -10.62
C PRO A 142 14.66 -5.73 -10.05
N THR A 143 15.59 -6.06 -9.15
CA THR A 143 15.60 -7.35 -8.44
C THR A 143 15.62 -7.10 -6.93
N PRO A 144 14.52 -6.58 -6.37
CA PRO A 144 14.53 -6.11 -4.99
C PRO A 144 14.61 -7.31 -4.03
N GLN A 145 15.32 -7.16 -2.92
CA GLN A 145 15.38 -8.12 -1.83
C GLN A 145 14.99 -7.46 -0.54
N LEU A 146 14.29 -8.20 0.32
CA LEU A 146 13.97 -7.75 1.67
C LEU A 146 15.28 -7.37 2.38
N ASN A 147 15.41 -6.13 2.84
CA ASN A 147 16.63 -5.59 3.44
C ASN A 147 16.49 -5.49 4.97
N TRP A 148 15.41 -4.87 5.41
CA TRP A 148 15.07 -4.75 6.83
C TRP A 148 13.56 -4.69 7.06
N ILE A 149 13.17 -4.99 8.29
CA ILE A 149 11.83 -4.73 8.85
C ILE A 149 12.02 -3.92 10.13
N ALA A 150 11.36 -2.78 10.24
CA ALA A 150 11.46 -1.88 11.39
C ALA A 150 10.10 -1.71 12.07
N GLU A 151 10.11 -1.45 13.37
CA GLU A 151 8.91 -1.21 14.18
C GLU A 151 7.92 -2.39 14.18
N THR A 152 8.44 -3.60 14.36
CA THR A 152 7.66 -4.84 14.24
C THR A 152 6.47 -4.96 15.20
N HIS A 153 6.39 -4.12 16.22
CA HIS A 153 5.31 -4.06 17.21
C HIS A 153 4.29 -2.94 16.93
N LEU A 154 4.48 -2.12 15.90
CA LEU A 154 3.53 -1.08 15.51
C LEU A 154 2.78 -1.52 14.26
N LEU A 155 1.52 -1.13 14.13
CA LEU A 155 0.74 -1.40 12.93
C LEU A 155 0.45 -0.10 12.19
N SER A 156 0.53 -0.13 10.87
CA SER A 156 0.06 0.96 9.99
C SER A 156 -0.88 0.38 8.93
N TYR A 157 -1.99 1.09 8.68
CA TYR A 157 -2.95 0.75 7.64
C TYR A 157 -2.78 1.61 6.38
N GLU A 158 -2.36 2.86 6.52
CA GLU A 158 -2.24 3.82 5.43
C GLU A 158 -0.78 4.05 4.98
N GLY A 159 0.10 3.07 5.19
CA GLY A 159 1.38 3.06 4.49
C GLY A 159 2.44 3.96 5.14
N GLY A 160 3.66 3.86 4.63
CA GLY A 160 4.70 4.86 4.89
C GLY A 160 4.86 5.76 3.67
N VAL A 161 4.93 7.08 3.91
CA VAL A 161 5.27 8.08 2.87
C VAL A 161 6.70 8.57 3.05
N PHE A 162 7.25 9.24 2.04
CA PHE A 162 8.68 9.53 1.97
C PHE A 162 9.01 11.00 1.81
N ASP A 163 10.10 11.47 2.41
CA ASP A 163 10.72 12.73 1.99
C ASP A 163 11.62 12.56 0.76
N ARG A 164 12.20 13.66 0.28
CA ARG A 164 13.16 13.66 -0.84
C ARG A 164 14.37 12.75 -0.62
N ASP A 165 14.73 12.51 0.64
CA ASP A 165 15.86 11.67 1.05
C ASP A 165 15.46 10.20 1.24
N SER A 166 14.20 9.86 0.94
CA SER A 166 13.61 8.53 1.11
C SER A 166 13.50 8.07 2.58
N ASN A 167 13.51 9.00 3.54
CA ASN A 167 13.14 8.69 4.92
C ASN A 167 11.64 8.39 5.00
N VAL A 168 11.25 7.47 5.86
CA VAL A 168 9.88 6.98 5.96
C VAL A 168 9.15 7.68 7.10
N TYR A 169 7.89 8.05 6.89
CA TYR A 169 7.01 8.66 7.87
C TYR A 169 5.73 7.86 7.99
N VAL A 170 5.36 7.49 9.22
CA VAL A 170 4.25 6.57 9.47
C VAL A 170 3.47 6.99 10.71
N VAL A 171 2.15 6.93 10.60
CA VAL A 171 1.23 7.06 11.73
C VAL A 171 0.73 5.67 12.06
N PRO A 172 1.00 5.14 13.26
CA PRO A 172 0.51 3.84 13.64
C PRO A 172 -0.95 3.91 14.10
N VAL A 173 -1.69 2.83 13.95
CA VAL A 173 -3.09 2.75 14.37
C VAL A 173 -3.19 2.00 15.68
N ASP A 174 -3.89 2.61 16.64
CA ASP A 174 -4.11 2.09 18.01
C ASP A 174 -2.83 1.46 18.62
N PRO A 175 -1.70 2.19 18.63
CA PRO A 175 -0.41 1.62 19.01
C PRO A 175 -0.35 1.27 20.50
N VAL A 176 0.31 0.15 20.82
CA VAL A 176 0.68 -0.23 22.20
C VAL A 176 1.72 0.72 22.83
N GLU A 177 2.42 1.46 21.99
CA GLU A 177 3.38 2.49 22.37
C GLU A 177 2.70 3.87 22.29
N SER A 178 3.01 4.78 23.20
CA SER A 178 2.49 6.15 23.13
C SER A 178 3.21 6.97 22.04
N VAL A 179 2.80 6.76 20.79
CA VAL A 179 3.41 7.39 19.60
C VAL A 179 2.35 7.84 18.60
N TYR A 180 2.48 9.09 18.14
CA TYR A 180 1.58 9.68 17.15
C TYR A 180 2.16 9.59 15.74
N LEU A 181 3.44 9.90 15.58
CA LEU A 181 4.17 9.84 14.32
C LEU A 181 5.57 9.32 14.60
N TYR A 182 6.12 8.49 13.72
CA TYR A 182 7.55 8.15 13.76
C TYR A 182 8.20 8.28 12.38
N SER A 183 9.49 8.61 12.40
CA SER A 183 10.33 8.65 11.20
C SER A 183 11.39 7.56 11.24
N LEU A 184 11.57 6.86 10.12
CA LEU A 184 12.63 5.88 9.91
C LEU A 184 13.63 6.42 8.89
N ASP A 185 14.90 6.12 9.12
CA ASP A 185 15.96 6.31 8.14
C ASP A 185 15.73 5.37 6.95
N GLY A 186 15.68 5.96 5.76
CA GLY A 186 15.34 5.24 4.54
C GLY A 186 16.33 4.12 4.20
N GLN A 187 17.60 4.26 4.57
CA GLN A 187 18.65 3.31 4.21
C GLN A 187 18.74 2.16 5.21
N SER A 188 18.76 2.50 6.50
CA SER A 188 19.04 1.58 7.59
C SER A 188 17.79 1.03 8.28
N GLY A 189 16.65 1.71 8.17
CA GLY A 189 15.43 1.39 8.93
C GLY A 189 15.52 1.69 10.42
N GLU A 190 16.53 2.45 10.87
CA GLU A 190 16.61 2.96 12.25
C GLU A 190 15.58 4.06 12.48
N ARG A 191 14.95 4.07 13.65
CA ARG A 191 14.07 5.17 14.04
C ARG A 191 14.91 6.43 14.25
N ARG A 192 14.62 7.47 13.48
CA ARG A 192 15.27 8.79 13.55
C ARG A 192 14.73 9.59 14.73
N TRP A 193 13.41 9.66 14.82
CA TRP A 193 12.68 10.37 15.86
C TRP A 193 11.20 9.96 15.87
N SER A 194 10.47 10.29 16.95
CA SER A 194 9.02 10.10 17.05
C SER A 194 8.35 11.23 17.83
N LEU A 195 7.11 11.56 17.46
CA LEU A 195 6.23 12.42 18.25
C LEU A 195 5.51 11.58 19.31
N PRO A 196 5.54 11.99 20.59
CA PRO A 196 4.91 11.25 21.67
C PRO A 196 3.38 11.44 21.68
N GLY A 197 2.71 10.59 22.46
CA GLY A 197 1.26 10.65 22.66
C GLY A 197 0.49 9.80 21.67
N THR A 198 -0.77 9.52 21.97
CA THR A 198 -1.73 8.92 21.03
C THR A 198 -2.88 9.88 20.81
N ARG A 199 -3.49 9.85 19.63
CA ARG A 199 -4.60 10.71 19.23
C ARG A 199 -5.76 9.89 18.73
N MET A 200 -6.97 10.39 19.02
CA MET A 200 -8.20 9.77 18.55
C MET A 200 -8.27 9.91 17.03
N GLY A 201 -8.64 8.82 16.35
CA GLY A 201 -8.68 8.78 14.89
C GLY A 201 -7.32 8.89 14.19
N GLN A 202 -6.19 8.65 14.86
CA GLN A 202 -4.89 8.57 14.17
C GLN A 202 -4.76 7.29 13.34
N GLY A 203 -3.97 7.36 12.28
CA GLY A 203 -3.54 6.20 11.49
C GLY A 203 -3.30 6.53 10.03
N GLY A 204 -4.01 7.56 9.54
CA GLY A 204 -3.91 8.06 8.17
C GLY A 204 -2.52 8.44 7.70
N ALA A 205 -2.32 8.33 6.39
CA ALA A 205 -1.06 8.66 5.74
C ALA A 205 -0.68 10.13 5.95
N PRO A 206 0.58 10.42 6.33
CA PRO A 206 1.10 11.77 6.26
C PRO A 206 1.11 12.31 4.82
N LEU A 207 1.20 13.63 4.72
CA LEU A 207 1.49 14.34 3.49
C LEU A 207 2.86 14.99 3.58
N ILE A 208 3.65 14.86 2.52
CA ILE A 208 4.98 15.46 2.41
C ILE A 208 4.95 16.55 1.35
N LEU A 209 5.31 17.77 1.74
CA LEU A 209 5.48 18.89 0.81
C LEU A 209 6.78 19.61 1.11
N PRO A 210 7.48 20.15 0.09
CA PRO A 210 8.61 21.03 0.35
C PRO A 210 8.13 22.26 1.13
N ARG A 211 8.96 22.73 2.07
CA ARG A 211 8.67 23.91 2.88
C ARG A 211 8.36 25.13 2.01
N SER A 212 9.16 25.30 0.97
CA SER A 212 8.99 26.25 -0.13
C SER A 212 9.67 25.70 -1.38
N LEU A 213 9.38 26.27 -2.55
CA LEU A 213 9.99 25.87 -3.82
C LEU A 213 11.54 25.97 -3.84
N GLU A 214 12.11 26.85 -3.03
CA GLU A 214 13.55 27.10 -2.94
C GLU A 214 14.20 26.39 -1.74
N ALA A 215 13.40 25.83 -0.82
CA ALA A 215 13.92 25.24 0.41
C ALA A 215 14.40 23.81 0.18
N ASP A 216 15.57 23.51 0.72
CA ASP A 216 16.08 22.14 0.81
C ASP A 216 15.56 21.40 2.05
N GLU A 217 14.27 21.56 2.33
CA GLU A 217 13.61 20.97 3.49
C GLU A 217 12.15 20.61 3.13
N ASP A 218 11.75 19.40 3.47
CA ASP A 218 10.36 18.93 3.42
C ASP A 218 9.66 19.11 4.78
N VAL A 219 8.35 19.28 4.72
CA VAL A 219 7.44 19.37 5.87
C VAL A 219 6.45 18.22 5.78
N ILE A 220 6.22 17.60 6.93
CA ILE A 220 5.34 16.46 7.13
C ILE A 220 4.06 16.95 7.80
N TYR A 221 2.92 16.76 7.15
CA TYR A 221 1.60 17.11 7.67
C TYR A 221 0.86 15.84 8.06
N VAL A 222 0.33 15.82 9.28
CA VAL A 222 -0.34 14.65 9.86
C VAL A 222 -1.66 15.07 10.47
N GLY A 223 -2.66 14.20 10.36
CA GLY A 223 -3.98 14.41 10.92
C GLY A 223 -4.36 13.36 11.95
N SER A 224 -5.20 13.78 12.88
CA SER A 224 -6.05 12.94 13.72
C SER A 224 -7.44 13.58 13.69
N TYR A 225 -8.41 13.01 14.42
CA TYR A 225 -9.76 13.57 14.43
C TYR A 225 -9.79 15.02 14.93
N GLU A 226 -9.13 15.27 16.07
CA GLU A 226 -9.21 16.56 16.77
C GLU A 226 -8.08 17.54 16.43
N TYR A 227 -7.01 17.10 15.77
CA TYR A 227 -5.82 17.92 15.53
C TYR A 227 -5.19 17.67 14.16
N LEU A 228 -4.57 18.71 13.62
CA LEU A 228 -3.59 18.62 12.53
C LEU A 228 -2.24 19.12 13.03
N THR A 229 -1.17 18.52 12.53
CA THR A 229 0.20 18.82 12.93
C THR A 229 1.11 18.95 11.72
N ALA A 230 1.98 19.97 11.70
CA ALA A 230 3.09 20.06 10.76
C ALA A 230 4.43 19.92 11.48
N VAL A 231 5.31 19.12 10.88
CA VAL A 231 6.60 18.74 11.45
C VAL A 231 7.68 18.90 10.39
N SER A 232 8.86 19.42 10.74
CA SER A 232 10.00 19.43 9.82
C SER A 232 10.59 18.03 9.64
N GLN A 233 11.39 17.82 8.59
CA GLN A 233 12.19 16.59 8.40
C GLN A 233 13.03 16.21 9.63
N SER A 234 13.44 17.20 10.44
CA SER A 234 14.23 17.01 11.65
C SER A 234 13.41 16.66 12.91
N GLY A 235 12.08 16.68 12.82
CA GLY A 235 11.18 16.40 13.95
C GLY A 235 10.78 17.64 14.77
N GLU A 236 11.04 18.85 14.29
CA GLU A 236 10.54 20.08 14.93
C GLU A 236 9.05 20.25 14.61
N VAL A 237 8.20 20.38 15.63
CA VAL A 237 6.77 20.67 15.43
C VAL A 237 6.59 22.15 15.10
N LEU A 238 6.29 22.44 13.83
CA LEU A 238 6.10 23.79 13.32
C LEU A 238 4.78 24.39 13.80
N TRP A 239 3.71 23.60 13.76
CA TRP A 239 2.40 23.94 14.32
C TRP A 239 1.62 22.67 14.67
N ASP A 240 0.74 22.78 15.66
CA ASP A 240 -0.19 21.74 16.08
C ASP A 240 -1.48 22.40 16.56
N VAL A 241 -2.57 22.14 15.85
CA VAL A 241 -3.77 22.97 15.88
C VAL A 241 -5.01 22.09 15.91
N ALA A 242 -6.02 22.52 16.66
CA ALA A 242 -7.28 21.81 16.72
C ALA A 242 -8.03 21.91 15.38
N THR A 243 -8.65 20.82 14.94
CA THR A 243 -9.48 20.74 13.72
C THR A 243 -10.84 21.42 13.89
N GLY A 244 -11.25 21.67 15.14
CA GLY A 244 -12.60 22.12 15.49
C GLY A 244 -13.60 20.98 15.69
N LEU A 245 -13.16 19.73 15.51
CA LEU A 245 -13.94 18.52 15.83
C LEU A 245 -13.71 18.09 17.28
N THR A 246 -14.64 17.29 17.80
CA THR A 246 -14.54 16.64 19.12
C THR A 246 -15.09 15.24 18.98
N ALA A 247 -14.30 14.24 19.39
CA ALA A 247 -14.70 12.85 19.22
C ALA A 247 -16.05 12.57 19.93
N PRO A 248 -17.00 11.88 19.29
CA PRO A 248 -18.25 11.49 19.94
C PRO A 248 -17.99 10.61 21.18
N GLU A 249 -18.86 10.73 22.19
CA GLU A 249 -18.74 9.91 23.40
C GLU A 249 -18.84 8.42 23.05
N GLY A 250 -17.81 7.64 23.42
CA GLY A 250 -17.75 6.20 23.17
C GLY A 250 -17.32 5.80 21.75
N ALA A 251 -16.93 6.75 20.90
CA ALA A 251 -16.35 6.45 19.59
C ALA A 251 -15.02 5.69 19.75
N GLY A 252 -14.86 4.61 18.98
CA GLY A 252 -13.60 3.91 18.81
C GLY A 252 -12.64 4.64 17.86
N HIS A 253 -11.42 4.10 17.75
CA HIS A 253 -10.39 4.65 16.85
C HIS A 253 -10.86 4.73 15.40
N ILE A 254 -11.60 3.72 14.93
CA ILE A 254 -12.00 3.60 13.54
C ILE A 254 -13.21 4.48 13.20
N ASP A 255 -14.12 4.70 14.15
CA ASP A 255 -15.28 5.59 13.98
C ASP A 255 -14.90 7.03 13.64
N THR A 256 -13.72 7.45 14.11
CA THR A 256 -13.18 8.80 13.95
C THR A 256 -11.90 8.82 13.10
N HIS A 257 -11.61 7.72 12.40
CA HIS A 257 -10.34 7.55 11.70
C HIS A 257 -10.09 8.64 10.67
N ASN A 258 -8.88 9.19 10.69
CA ASN A 258 -8.37 10.08 9.67
C ASN A 258 -7.70 9.24 8.58
N PHE A 259 -8.15 9.34 7.33
CA PHE A 259 -7.57 8.57 6.21
C PHE A 259 -6.27 9.17 5.65
N GLY A 260 -5.86 10.33 6.17
CA GLY A 260 -4.65 11.05 5.80
C GLY A 260 -4.94 12.52 5.47
N VAL A 261 -3.87 13.23 5.11
CA VAL A 261 -3.90 14.66 4.75
C VAL A 261 -3.59 14.82 3.27
N ASN A 262 -4.27 15.71 2.55
CA ASN A 262 -3.99 16.03 1.13
C ASN A 262 -3.83 17.56 0.92
N TYR A 263 -3.32 17.99 -0.24
CA TYR A 263 -2.93 19.38 -0.51
C TYR A 263 -3.84 20.09 -1.51
N HIS A 264 -4.39 21.24 -1.10
CA HIS A 264 -5.17 22.12 -1.94
C HIS A 264 -4.33 23.35 -2.38
N ALA A 265 -3.68 23.22 -3.54
CA ALA A 265 -2.74 24.21 -4.05
C ALA A 265 -3.33 25.63 -4.22
N GLY A 266 -4.59 25.74 -4.68
CA GLY A 266 -5.23 27.03 -4.94
C GLY A 266 -5.41 27.93 -3.70
N LEU A 267 -5.41 27.33 -2.50
CA LEU A 267 -5.54 28.03 -1.23
C LEU A 267 -4.26 27.94 -0.37
N ASP A 268 -3.23 27.24 -0.85
CA ASP A 268 -2.09 26.81 -0.05
C ASP A 268 -2.53 26.14 1.28
N ALA A 269 -3.46 25.19 1.19
CA ALA A 269 -4.11 24.58 2.35
C ALA A 269 -3.86 23.07 2.43
N VAL A 270 -3.87 22.53 3.64
CA VAL A 270 -3.95 21.08 3.89
C VAL A 270 -5.38 20.69 4.27
N VAL A 271 -5.81 19.55 3.77
CA VAL A 271 -7.18 19.06 3.92
C VAL A 271 -7.13 17.66 4.51
N ALA A 272 -8.00 17.36 5.47
CA ALA A 272 -8.13 16.02 6.04
C ALA A 272 -9.58 15.54 6.02
N LEU A 273 -9.76 14.24 5.86
CA LEU A 273 -11.06 13.57 5.77
C LEU A 273 -11.15 12.46 6.83
N MET A 274 -12.27 12.43 7.54
CA MET A 274 -12.55 11.49 8.63
C MET A 274 -13.56 10.41 8.21
N ALA A 275 -13.58 9.28 8.90
CA ALA A 275 -14.48 8.14 8.67
C ALA A 275 -15.97 8.46 8.77
N ASP A 276 -16.32 9.46 9.56
CA ASP A 276 -17.69 9.97 9.73
C ASP A 276 -18.04 11.08 8.73
N GLY A 277 -17.28 11.24 7.65
CA GLY A 277 -17.56 12.17 6.57
C GLY A 277 -17.16 13.62 6.85
N HIS A 278 -16.53 13.93 8.00
CA HIS A 278 -16.03 15.29 8.25
C HIS A 278 -14.78 15.61 7.43
N LEU A 279 -14.81 16.79 6.81
CA LEU A 279 -13.73 17.42 6.06
C LEU A 279 -13.29 18.69 6.78
N VAL A 280 -11.98 18.85 6.97
CA VAL A 280 -11.39 20.05 7.59
C VAL A 280 -10.32 20.66 6.69
N VAL A 281 -10.25 21.99 6.67
CA VAL A 281 -9.37 22.76 5.77
C VAL A 281 -8.56 23.77 6.57
N HIS A 282 -7.23 23.66 6.49
CA HIS A 282 -6.31 24.46 7.30
C HIS A 282 -5.23 25.09 6.43
N ASP A 283 -4.83 26.31 6.76
CA ASP A 283 -3.70 26.99 6.13
C ASP A 283 -2.42 26.15 6.32
N ARG A 284 -1.71 25.85 5.23
CA ARG A 284 -0.53 24.97 5.28
C ARG A 284 0.59 25.55 6.16
N GLN A 285 0.78 26.86 6.17
CA GLN A 285 1.94 27.49 6.81
C GLN A 285 1.75 27.69 8.32
N THR A 286 0.52 27.95 8.75
CA THR A 286 0.18 28.34 10.13
C THR A 286 -0.68 27.31 10.85
N GLY A 287 -1.34 26.41 10.11
CA GLY A 287 -2.32 25.48 10.63
C GLY A 287 -3.67 26.13 10.99
N ALA A 288 -3.85 27.44 10.78
CA ALA A 288 -5.10 28.10 11.13
C ALA A 288 -6.28 27.49 10.32
N PRO A 289 -7.41 27.15 10.97
CA PRO A 289 -8.60 26.70 10.24
C PRO A 289 -9.07 27.81 9.31
N LEU A 290 -9.35 27.47 8.05
CA LEU A 290 -9.85 28.43 7.06
C LEU A 290 -11.37 28.55 7.13
N ALA A 291 -12.06 27.45 7.39
CA ALA A 291 -13.51 27.38 7.54
C ALA A 291 -13.91 26.42 8.67
N ASP A 292 -15.18 26.44 9.06
CA ASP A 292 -15.76 25.45 9.97
C ASP A 292 -15.74 24.06 9.31
N PRO A 293 -15.62 22.97 10.10
CA PRO A 293 -15.68 21.61 9.56
C PRO A 293 -16.94 21.37 8.71
N PHE A 294 -16.74 20.77 7.55
CA PHE A 294 -17.82 20.40 6.62
C PHE A 294 -18.13 18.91 6.78
N SER A 295 -19.40 18.53 6.74
CA SER A 295 -19.83 17.12 6.81
C SER A 295 -20.47 16.73 5.49
N LEU A 296 -20.00 15.61 4.94
CA LEU A 296 -20.64 14.97 3.80
C LEU A 296 -22.02 14.43 4.20
N PRO A 297 -22.99 14.40 3.26
CA PRO A 297 -24.33 13.91 3.54
C PRO A 297 -24.41 12.39 3.30
N GLY A 298 -23.45 11.61 3.78
CA GLY A 298 -23.50 10.16 3.73
C GLY A 298 -24.16 9.56 4.99
N ALA A 299 -24.25 8.23 4.99
CA ALA A 299 -24.67 7.45 6.15
C ALA A 299 -23.87 6.14 6.20
N PRO A 300 -23.53 5.60 7.38
CA PRO A 300 -22.73 4.39 7.47
C PRO A 300 -23.36 3.23 6.68
N THR A 301 -22.57 2.39 6.03
CA THR A 301 -23.11 1.16 5.44
C THR A 301 -23.48 0.17 6.53
N LEU A 302 -24.36 -0.79 6.21
CA LEU A 302 -24.47 -1.98 7.05
C LEU A 302 -23.08 -2.60 7.22
N PRO A 303 -22.67 -3.01 8.44
CA PRO A 303 -21.46 -3.78 8.61
C PRO A 303 -21.49 -4.93 7.62
N MET A 304 -20.47 -5.02 6.77
CA MET A 304 -20.36 -6.15 5.87
C MET A 304 -20.20 -7.39 6.73
N ALA A 305 -21.30 -8.13 6.91
CA ALA A 305 -21.24 -9.40 7.60
C ALA A 305 -20.31 -10.28 6.76
N TYR A 306 -19.11 -10.55 7.28
CA TYR A 306 -18.50 -11.81 6.94
C TYR A 306 -19.58 -12.86 7.13
N GLN A 307 -19.79 -13.74 6.15
CA GLN A 307 -20.58 -14.96 6.41
C GLN A 307 -19.97 -15.74 7.61
N THR A 308 -18.73 -15.41 7.98
CA THR A 308 -17.91 -15.97 9.06
C THR A 308 -17.67 -14.94 10.17
N ASP A 309 -18.24 -15.15 11.36
CA ASP A 309 -17.81 -14.41 12.55
C ASP A 309 -16.39 -14.84 12.98
N TYR A 310 -15.39 -14.00 12.70
CA TYR A 310 -13.99 -14.23 13.06
C TYR A 310 -13.66 -13.85 14.50
N SER A 311 -14.55 -13.18 15.25
CA SER A 311 -14.30 -12.82 16.65
C SER A 311 -14.05 -14.05 17.54
N GLN A 312 -14.61 -15.20 17.17
CA GLN A 312 -14.35 -16.49 17.82
C GLN A 312 -12.88 -16.95 17.72
N LEU A 313 -12.10 -16.35 16.82
CA LEU A 313 -10.68 -16.61 16.66
C LEU A 313 -9.80 -15.77 17.58
N GLU A 314 -10.35 -14.71 18.20
CA GLU A 314 -9.63 -13.80 19.10
C GLU A 314 -8.76 -14.56 20.12
N PRO A 315 -9.26 -15.61 20.84
CA PRO A 315 -8.45 -16.29 21.85
C PRO A 315 -7.19 -16.98 21.28
N PHE A 316 -7.16 -17.28 19.98
CA PHE A 316 -6.04 -17.93 19.31
C PHE A 316 -5.00 -16.95 18.79
N VAL A 317 -5.34 -15.66 18.71
CA VAL A 317 -4.46 -14.60 18.21
C VAL A 317 -4.23 -13.47 19.21
N HIS A 318 -4.93 -13.46 20.35
CA HIS A 318 -4.85 -12.44 21.38
C HIS A 318 -3.42 -11.99 21.66
N GLY A 319 -2.51 -12.91 22.02
CA GLY A 319 -1.11 -12.56 22.33
C GLY A 319 -0.30 -12.02 21.14
N GLY A 320 -0.74 -12.26 19.91
CA GLY A 320 -0.17 -11.61 18.72
C GLY A 320 -0.71 -10.20 18.57
N LEU A 321 -2.03 -10.05 18.66
CA LEU A 321 -2.73 -8.77 18.50
C LEU A 321 -2.40 -7.79 19.63
N SER A 322 -2.38 -8.22 20.90
CA SER A 322 -2.09 -7.34 22.05
C SER A 322 -0.64 -6.85 22.14
N ARG A 323 0.23 -7.33 21.25
CA ARG A 323 1.58 -6.77 21.05
C ARG A 323 1.62 -5.66 20.00
N MET A 324 0.57 -5.52 19.21
CA MET A 324 0.48 -4.61 18.07
C MET A 324 -0.58 -3.52 18.30
N PHE A 325 -1.72 -3.93 18.86
CA PHE A 325 -2.84 -3.08 19.24
C PHE A 325 -2.95 -2.93 20.74
N ASN A 326 -3.26 -1.72 21.17
CA ASN A 326 -3.68 -1.48 22.54
C ASN A 326 -5.07 -2.09 22.80
N ASP A 327 -6.02 -1.96 21.87
CA ASP A 327 -7.28 -2.70 21.87
C ASP A 327 -7.37 -3.70 20.71
N THR A 328 -7.42 -4.99 21.03
CA THR A 328 -7.57 -6.05 20.03
C THR A 328 -8.88 -6.00 19.25
N ALA A 329 -9.91 -5.27 19.72
CA ALA A 329 -11.14 -5.03 18.98
C ALA A 329 -10.89 -4.20 17.70
N THR A 330 -9.94 -3.25 17.73
CA THR A 330 -9.54 -2.42 16.59
C THR A 330 -9.15 -3.27 15.38
N PHE A 331 -8.54 -4.44 15.60
CA PHE A 331 -8.24 -5.39 14.52
C PHE A 331 -9.49 -5.80 13.74
N PHE A 332 -10.60 -6.09 14.43
CA PHE A 332 -11.85 -6.52 13.81
C PHE A 332 -12.62 -5.35 13.18
N ASP A 333 -12.52 -4.16 13.77
CA ASP A 333 -13.10 -2.93 13.20
C ASP A 333 -12.42 -2.58 11.87
N VAL A 334 -11.09 -2.66 11.81
CA VAL A 334 -10.35 -2.43 10.56
C VAL A 334 -10.61 -3.52 9.55
N LEU A 335 -10.71 -4.76 10.01
CA LEU A 335 -11.08 -5.86 9.15
C LEU A 335 -12.46 -5.62 8.50
N THR A 336 -13.42 -5.03 9.22
CA THR A 336 -14.72 -4.58 8.68
C THR A 336 -14.57 -3.40 7.71
N MET A 337 -13.78 -2.38 8.08
CA MET A 337 -13.53 -1.17 7.29
C MET A 337 -12.88 -1.46 5.94
N VAL A 338 -11.84 -2.30 5.90
CA VAL A 338 -11.09 -2.65 4.67
C VAL A 338 -11.99 -3.35 3.65
N LEU A 339 -13.13 -3.91 4.08
CA LEU A 339 -14.11 -4.46 3.16
C LEU A 339 -15.19 -3.45 2.72
N GLY A 340 -15.11 -2.19 3.13
CA GLY A 340 -16.10 -1.15 2.82
C GLY A 340 -17.38 -1.22 3.67
N GLY A 341 -17.32 -1.88 4.83
CA GLY A 341 -18.46 -2.01 5.76
C GLY A 341 -18.40 -1.02 6.92
N GLY A 342 -19.56 -0.56 7.39
CA GLY A 342 -19.75 0.07 8.71
C GLY A 342 -19.49 1.58 8.80
N TYR A 343 -18.92 2.21 7.77
CA TYR A 343 -18.47 3.61 7.82
C TYR A 343 -18.98 4.42 6.61
N GLU A 344 -19.05 5.75 6.75
CA GLU A 344 -19.41 6.65 5.65
C GLU A 344 -18.24 6.83 4.67
N VAL A 345 -17.03 7.01 5.21
CA VAL A 345 -15.79 7.04 4.44
C VAL A 345 -14.92 5.87 4.89
N ALA A 346 -14.41 5.10 3.92
CA ALA A 346 -13.48 3.99 4.19
C ALA A 346 -12.17 4.10 3.37
N ASN A 347 -11.92 5.25 2.73
CA ASN A 347 -10.81 5.45 1.81
C ASN A 347 -10.31 6.91 1.78
N TYR A 348 -9.21 7.14 1.06
CA TYR A 348 -8.62 8.45 0.83
C TYR A 348 -9.34 9.22 -0.30
N PHE A 349 -8.89 10.44 -0.60
CA PHE A 349 -9.56 11.34 -1.56
C PHE A 349 -8.55 12.08 -2.44
N SER A 350 -8.94 12.50 -3.64
CA SER A 350 -8.06 13.22 -4.56
C SER A 350 -8.40 14.71 -4.62
N ILE A 351 -7.40 15.52 -4.93
CA ILE A 351 -7.52 16.95 -5.21
C ILE A 351 -6.88 17.23 -6.56
N ASP A 352 -7.63 17.82 -7.48
CA ASP A 352 -7.07 18.30 -8.74
C ASP A 352 -6.15 19.50 -8.45
N PRO A 353 -4.83 19.40 -8.72
CA PRO A 353 -3.89 20.48 -8.43
C PRO A 353 -4.19 21.76 -9.24
N ASN A 354 -4.95 21.67 -10.33
CA ASN A 354 -5.27 22.81 -11.20
C ASN A 354 -6.48 23.61 -10.72
N THR A 355 -7.55 22.90 -10.36
CA THR A 355 -8.83 23.52 -10.05
C THR A 355 -9.11 23.57 -8.55
N GLY A 356 -8.40 22.77 -7.74
CA GLY A 356 -8.71 22.58 -6.33
C GLY A 356 -9.92 21.67 -6.08
N ARG A 357 -10.55 21.14 -7.14
CA ARG A 357 -11.70 20.23 -7.01
C ARG A 357 -11.26 18.97 -6.27
N MET A 358 -12.02 18.63 -5.23
CA MET A 358 -11.81 17.42 -4.43
C MET A 358 -12.81 16.35 -4.84
N LEU A 359 -12.34 15.13 -4.99
CA LEU A 359 -13.17 13.96 -5.33
C LEU A 359 -13.09 13.00 -4.16
N ILE A 360 -14.24 12.76 -3.54
CA ILE A 360 -14.35 11.97 -2.32
C ILE A 360 -15.29 10.80 -2.55
N GLY A 361 -14.78 9.58 -2.36
CA GLY A 361 -15.62 8.40 -2.24
C GLY A 361 -16.17 8.34 -0.81
N ALA A 362 -17.49 8.44 -0.66
CA ALA A 362 -18.22 8.24 0.59
C ALA A 362 -19.47 7.39 0.32
N THR A 363 -20.32 7.18 1.30
CA THR A 363 -21.64 6.58 1.08
C THR A 363 -22.66 7.62 0.62
N ALA A 364 -23.71 7.17 -0.05
CA ALA A 364 -24.88 8.00 -0.29
C ALA A 364 -25.65 8.26 1.03
N PRO A 365 -26.49 9.29 1.12
CA PRO A 365 -27.40 9.43 2.26
C PRO A 365 -28.30 8.20 2.42
N ASP A 366 -28.69 7.88 3.65
CA ASP A 366 -29.61 6.79 4.01
C ASP A 366 -30.83 6.75 3.07
N GLU A 367 -31.51 7.88 2.88
CA GLU A 367 -32.74 7.91 2.07
C GLU A 367 -32.54 7.67 0.57
N ALA A 368 -31.29 7.62 0.08
CA ALA A 368 -30.98 7.41 -1.33
C ALA A 368 -31.35 6.00 -1.81
N ASP A 369 -31.40 5.01 -0.91
CA ASP A 369 -31.82 3.65 -1.24
C ASP A 369 -33.34 3.40 -1.11
N GLY A 370 -34.07 4.43 -0.68
CA GLY A 370 -35.52 4.40 -0.51
C GLY A 370 -35.98 3.76 0.82
N VAL A 371 -35.03 3.38 1.69
CA VAL A 371 -35.24 3.00 3.08
C VAL A 371 -34.61 4.10 3.95
N ALA A 372 -35.13 4.30 5.16
CA ALA A 372 -34.59 5.26 6.12
C ALA A 372 -34.37 4.51 7.43
N ASP A 373 -33.38 3.63 7.44
CA ASP A 373 -33.06 2.76 8.57
C ASP A 373 -31.73 3.11 9.25
N GLY A 374 -31.11 4.21 8.82
CA GLY A 374 -29.85 4.72 9.32
C GLY A 374 -28.63 4.17 8.58
N TYR A 375 -28.83 3.40 7.51
CA TYR A 375 -27.75 2.79 6.74
C TYR A 375 -27.87 3.08 5.26
N SER A 376 -26.74 3.21 4.58
CA SER A 376 -26.72 3.35 3.13
C SER A 376 -26.43 2.01 2.45
N ALA A 377 -27.28 1.61 1.50
CA ALA A 377 -26.98 0.53 0.56
C ALA A 377 -26.11 0.98 -0.63
N TYR A 378 -25.83 2.29 -0.77
CA TYR A 378 -25.14 2.87 -1.92
C TYR A 378 -23.90 3.65 -1.53
N GLY A 379 -22.91 3.55 -2.39
CA GLY A 379 -21.71 4.36 -2.41
C GLY A 379 -21.98 5.60 -3.23
N ALA A 380 -21.18 6.64 -3.02
CA ALA A 380 -21.28 7.89 -3.73
C ALA A 380 -19.90 8.50 -3.96
N LEU A 381 -19.73 9.06 -5.16
CA LEU A 381 -18.62 9.95 -5.47
C LEU A 381 -19.12 11.40 -5.36
N PHE A 382 -18.48 12.17 -4.50
CA PHE A 382 -18.75 13.59 -4.31
C PHE A 382 -17.66 14.42 -4.99
N SER A 383 -18.07 15.43 -5.76
CA SER A 383 -17.20 16.55 -6.13
C SER A 383 -17.45 17.68 -5.16
N VAL A 384 -16.40 18.10 -4.48
CA VAL A 384 -16.42 19.19 -3.51
C VAL A 384 -15.44 20.27 -3.95
N SER A 385 -15.91 21.51 -3.99
CA SER A 385 -15.09 22.69 -4.25
C SER A 385 -14.96 23.54 -2.99
N LEU A 386 -13.85 24.26 -2.89
CA LEU A 386 -13.63 25.27 -1.84
C LEU A 386 -13.75 26.67 -2.43
N ASP A 387 -14.41 27.58 -1.72
CA ASP A 387 -14.35 29.00 -2.04
C ASP A 387 -13.05 29.65 -1.53
N SER A 388 -12.88 30.96 -1.75
CA SER A 388 -11.67 31.69 -1.32
C SER A 388 -11.46 31.74 0.20
N SER A 389 -12.48 31.42 1.00
CA SER A 389 -12.38 31.30 2.46
C SER A 389 -12.12 29.86 2.92
N GLY A 390 -12.06 28.88 2.00
CA GLY A 390 -11.94 27.48 2.34
C GLY A 390 -13.28 26.81 2.69
N GLN A 391 -14.41 27.50 2.51
CA GLN A 391 -15.72 26.88 2.75
C GLN A 391 -16.01 25.86 1.66
N ALA A 392 -16.28 24.62 2.08
CA ALA A 392 -16.62 23.53 1.19
C ALA A 392 -18.08 23.58 0.73
N SER A 393 -18.31 23.21 -0.54
CA SER A 393 -19.63 22.96 -1.11
C SER A 393 -19.59 21.79 -2.09
N ILE A 394 -20.64 20.97 -2.09
CA ILE A 394 -20.81 19.87 -3.06
C ILE A 394 -21.27 20.45 -4.40
N ASP A 395 -20.49 20.22 -5.45
CA ASP A 395 -20.84 20.59 -6.82
C ASP A 395 -21.82 19.58 -7.43
N TRP A 396 -21.50 18.30 -7.25
CA TRP A 396 -22.30 17.18 -7.71
C TRP A 396 -22.01 15.92 -6.88
N ARG A 397 -22.95 14.97 -6.92
CA ARG A 397 -22.85 13.63 -6.34
C ARG A 397 -23.27 12.60 -7.38
N ARG A 398 -22.58 11.45 -7.40
CA ARG A 398 -22.94 10.28 -8.21
C ARG A 398 -22.99 9.03 -7.34
N ASP A 399 -24.15 8.37 -7.30
CA ASP A 399 -24.35 7.15 -6.53
C ASP A 399 -24.00 5.89 -7.35
N PHE A 400 -23.50 4.84 -6.69
CA PHE A 400 -23.17 3.53 -7.27
C PHE A 400 -23.44 2.38 -6.27
N GLU A 401 -23.38 1.15 -6.76
CA GLU A 401 -23.75 -0.04 -5.98
C GLU A 401 -22.74 -0.37 -4.86
N GLY A 402 -23.25 -0.55 -3.63
CA GLY A 402 -22.46 -0.88 -2.44
C GLY A 402 -21.50 0.24 -1.98
N GLY A 403 -20.69 0.00 -0.94
CA GLY A 403 -19.88 1.04 -0.27
C GLY A 403 -18.73 1.65 -1.11
N THR A 404 -17.92 2.50 -0.47
CA THR A 404 -16.77 3.17 -1.10
C THR A 404 -15.69 2.16 -1.49
N ALA A 405 -15.68 1.70 -2.73
CA ALA A 405 -14.85 0.58 -3.12
C ALA A 405 -13.37 0.94 -3.30
N ALA A 406 -13.10 2.06 -3.97
CA ALA A 406 -11.73 2.50 -4.27
C ALA A 406 -11.59 4.01 -4.12
N THR A 407 -10.45 4.45 -3.59
CA THR A 407 -10.01 5.85 -3.61
C THR A 407 -10.14 6.40 -5.04
N PRO A 408 -10.83 7.53 -5.26
CA PRO A 408 -10.98 8.12 -6.58
C PRO A 408 -9.65 8.73 -7.07
N THR A 409 -9.31 8.41 -8.31
CA THR A 409 -8.07 8.84 -8.97
C THR A 409 -8.36 9.75 -10.16
N LEU A 410 -7.63 10.86 -10.28
CA LEU A 410 -7.78 11.81 -11.38
C LEU A 410 -6.80 11.52 -12.53
N SER A 411 -7.28 11.68 -13.77
CA SER A 411 -6.40 11.83 -14.93
C SER A 411 -5.46 13.03 -14.75
N LEU A 412 -4.31 13.01 -15.43
CA LEU A 412 -3.31 14.09 -15.31
C LEU A 412 -3.89 15.47 -15.64
N ASP A 413 -4.82 15.54 -16.59
CA ASP A 413 -5.49 16.78 -17.00
C ASP A 413 -6.69 17.17 -16.13
N GLY A 414 -7.03 16.36 -15.11
CA GLY A 414 -8.14 16.60 -14.20
C GLY A 414 -9.53 16.44 -14.83
N THR A 415 -9.64 15.94 -16.06
CA THR A 415 -10.93 15.83 -16.77
C THR A 415 -11.69 14.53 -16.51
N ARG A 416 -11.02 13.51 -15.97
CA ARG A 416 -11.57 12.19 -15.70
C ARG A 416 -11.30 11.79 -14.25
N VAL A 417 -12.29 11.17 -13.63
CA VAL A 417 -12.15 10.46 -12.36
C VAL A 417 -12.36 8.98 -12.62
N TYR A 418 -11.44 8.17 -12.10
CA TYR A 418 -11.54 6.72 -12.09
C TYR A 418 -11.77 6.24 -10.67
N THR A 419 -12.74 5.35 -10.49
CA THR A 419 -13.06 4.70 -9.22
C THR A 419 -13.75 3.38 -9.53
N ALA A 420 -14.28 2.70 -8.52
CA ALA A 420 -15.00 1.45 -8.70
C ALA A 420 -16.26 1.39 -7.83
N ASP A 421 -17.18 0.51 -8.21
CA ASP A 421 -18.25 0.09 -7.31
C ASP A 421 -17.79 -1.04 -6.38
N ALA A 422 -18.62 -1.39 -5.39
CA ALA A 422 -18.26 -2.41 -4.41
C ALA A 422 -18.37 -3.84 -4.93
N VAL A 423 -18.67 -4.03 -6.21
CA VAL A 423 -19.02 -5.33 -6.80
C VAL A 423 -17.95 -5.78 -7.78
N ASP A 424 -17.91 -5.20 -8.97
CA ASP A 424 -17.00 -5.60 -10.05
C ASP A 424 -16.83 -4.55 -11.14
N GLN A 425 -17.32 -3.31 -10.99
CA GLN A 425 -17.23 -2.30 -12.04
C GLN A 425 -16.11 -1.30 -11.79
N LEU A 426 -15.20 -1.17 -12.75
CA LEU A 426 -14.36 0.01 -12.93
C LEU A 426 -15.18 1.11 -13.61
N LEU A 427 -15.15 2.31 -13.05
CA LEU A 427 -15.95 3.45 -13.49
C LEU A 427 -15.04 4.58 -13.96
N ALA A 428 -15.36 5.17 -15.12
CA ALA A 428 -14.79 6.45 -15.55
C ALA A 428 -15.87 7.51 -15.65
N ILE A 429 -15.63 8.62 -14.97
CA ILE A 429 -16.60 9.68 -14.75
C ILE A 429 -16.00 10.99 -15.23
N ASP A 430 -16.81 11.82 -15.87
CA ASP A 430 -16.42 13.19 -16.20
C ASP A 430 -16.28 13.99 -14.90
N ALA A 431 -15.07 14.48 -14.64
CA ALA A 431 -14.77 15.14 -13.36
C ALA A 431 -15.58 16.43 -13.18
N ALA A 432 -15.99 17.09 -14.27
CA ALA A 432 -16.71 18.34 -14.20
C ALA A 432 -18.20 18.16 -13.91
N SER A 433 -18.84 17.18 -14.56
CA SER A 433 -20.30 16.98 -14.51
C SER A 433 -20.77 15.83 -13.62
N GLY A 434 -19.91 14.87 -13.28
CA GLY A 434 -20.30 13.64 -12.60
C GLY A 434 -20.99 12.62 -13.51
N GLU A 435 -21.03 12.85 -14.83
CA GLU A 435 -21.59 11.90 -15.80
C GLU A 435 -20.66 10.69 -15.97
N LEU A 436 -21.23 9.48 -15.91
CA LEU A 436 -20.50 8.26 -16.26
C LEU A 436 -20.25 8.26 -17.76
N LEU A 437 -18.98 8.13 -18.11
CA LEU A 437 -18.52 8.06 -19.49
C LEU A 437 -18.54 6.61 -19.97
N TRP A 438 -18.02 5.71 -19.13
CA TRP A 438 -18.02 4.28 -19.36
C TRP A 438 -17.83 3.52 -18.05
N SER A 439 -18.27 2.27 -18.01
CA SER A 439 -17.96 1.31 -16.95
C SER A 439 -17.47 0.01 -17.58
N GLN A 440 -16.65 -0.75 -16.84
CA GLN A 440 -16.15 -2.06 -17.27
C GLN A 440 -16.13 -3.05 -16.13
N PRO A 441 -16.62 -4.30 -16.34
CA PRO A 441 -16.44 -5.35 -15.37
C PRO A 441 -14.96 -5.73 -15.26
N THR A 442 -14.46 -5.88 -14.04
CA THR A 442 -13.13 -6.45 -13.76
C THR A 442 -13.11 -7.95 -14.04
N GLY A 443 -14.26 -8.63 -13.95
CA GLY A 443 -14.39 -10.08 -14.12
C GLY A 443 -13.89 -10.91 -12.93
N SER A 444 -13.25 -10.30 -11.95
CA SER A 444 -12.71 -10.97 -10.75
C SER A 444 -13.03 -10.27 -9.43
N GLY A 445 -14.02 -9.37 -9.45
CA GLY A 445 -14.62 -8.75 -8.27
C GLY A 445 -14.16 -7.32 -8.01
N GLN A 446 -14.42 -6.86 -6.79
CA GLN A 446 -14.23 -5.48 -6.37
C GLN A 446 -12.77 -5.04 -6.56
N VAL A 447 -12.60 -3.80 -7.06
CA VAL A 447 -11.28 -3.13 -7.05
C VAL A 447 -10.90 -2.80 -5.62
N VAL A 448 -9.68 -3.14 -5.21
CA VAL A 448 -9.17 -2.92 -3.85
C VAL A 448 -8.24 -1.70 -3.81
N GLY A 449 -8.41 -0.85 -2.79
CA GLY A 449 -7.57 0.32 -2.58
C GLY A 449 -7.88 1.46 -3.56
N SER A 450 -7.18 1.51 -4.69
CA SER A 450 -7.25 2.59 -5.67
C SER A 450 -7.06 2.08 -7.10
N VAL A 451 -7.37 2.94 -8.07
CA VAL A 451 -7.08 2.70 -9.49
C VAL A 451 -5.79 3.46 -9.83
N ALA A 452 -4.75 2.77 -10.30
CA ALA A 452 -3.53 3.42 -10.72
C ALA A 452 -3.70 3.98 -12.14
N VAL A 453 -3.34 5.25 -12.33
CA VAL A 453 -3.57 5.97 -13.59
C VAL A 453 -2.28 6.64 -14.02
N SER A 454 -1.75 6.21 -15.17
CA SER A 454 -0.53 6.80 -15.69
C SER A 454 -0.78 8.19 -16.28
N ARG A 455 0.21 9.06 -16.12
CA ARG A 455 0.35 10.33 -16.83
C ARG A 455 0.46 10.20 -18.36
N GLU A 456 0.87 9.03 -18.84
CA GLU A 456 1.17 8.80 -20.26
C GLU A 456 0.51 7.52 -20.78
N GLY A 457 0.35 7.43 -22.10
CA GLY A 457 -0.28 6.28 -22.75
C GLY A 457 -1.77 6.05 -22.45
N GLY A 458 -2.38 6.84 -21.55
CA GLY A 458 -3.75 6.62 -21.08
C GLY A 458 -3.89 5.30 -20.31
N GLU A 459 -2.82 4.79 -19.70
CA GLU A 459 -2.81 3.48 -19.06
C GLU A 459 -3.48 3.53 -17.69
N ILE A 460 -4.35 2.55 -17.44
CA ILE A 460 -5.15 2.43 -16.22
C ILE A 460 -4.93 1.01 -15.68
N PHE A 461 -4.64 0.86 -14.39
CA PHE A 461 -4.47 -0.45 -13.75
C PHE A 461 -5.47 -0.59 -12.61
N ALA A 462 -6.27 -1.65 -12.67
CA ALA A 462 -7.22 -2.02 -11.63
C ALA A 462 -6.72 -3.28 -10.93
N SER A 463 -6.74 -3.27 -9.61
CA SER A 463 -6.34 -4.40 -8.76
C SER A 463 -7.58 -4.96 -8.07
N THR A 464 -7.87 -6.24 -8.23
CA THR A 464 -8.89 -6.95 -7.43
C THR A 464 -8.21 -7.79 -6.34
N ALA A 465 -8.98 -8.52 -5.55
CA ALA A 465 -8.43 -9.50 -4.59
C ALA A 465 -7.81 -10.74 -5.25
N ILE A 466 -7.79 -10.80 -6.60
CA ILE A 466 -7.29 -11.91 -7.39
C ILE A 466 -6.34 -11.42 -8.49
N ASP A 467 -6.76 -10.42 -9.27
CA ASP A 467 -6.08 -10.03 -10.50
C ASP A 467 -5.49 -8.62 -10.44
N ILE A 468 -4.52 -8.38 -11.33
CA ILE A 468 -4.07 -7.04 -11.73
C ILE A 468 -4.37 -6.92 -13.21
N ILE A 469 -5.10 -5.88 -13.58
CA ILE A 469 -5.71 -5.75 -14.91
C ILE A 469 -5.28 -4.42 -15.50
N LYS A 470 -4.76 -4.43 -16.72
CA LYS A 470 -4.48 -3.21 -17.49
C LYS A 470 -5.65 -2.90 -18.42
N PHE A 471 -6.10 -1.66 -18.36
CA PHE A 471 -6.97 -1.02 -19.32
C PHE A 471 -6.23 0.16 -19.97
N VAL A 472 -6.81 0.70 -21.04
CA VAL A 472 -6.43 2.01 -21.60
C VAL A 472 -7.65 2.91 -21.56
N GLU A 473 -7.44 4.21 -21.44
CA GLU A 473 -8.52 5.20 -21.48
C GLU A 473 -9.33 4.99 -22.75
N MET A 474 -10.61 4.68 -22.55
CA MET A 474 -11.43 4.12 -23.61
C MET A 474 -11.92 5.22 -24.55
N GLY A 475 -12.01 6.48 -24.13
CA GLY A 475 -12.87 7.42 -24.84
C GLY A 475 -14.26 6.80 -25.03
N HIS A 476 -14.66 6.47 -26.27
CA HIS A 476 -15.86 5.67 -26.56
C HIS A 476 -15.58 4.17 -26.84
N CYS A 477 -14.32 3.72 -26.94
CA CYS A 477 -13.87 2.35 -27.20
C CYS A 477 -12.38 2.13 -26.83
N ALA A 478 -12.04 1.37 -25.78
CA ALA A 478 -10.66 0.89 -25.53
C ALA A 478 -10.27 -0.26 -26.45
N GLY A 479 -8.97 -0.58 -26.51
CA GLY A 479 -8.39 -1.74 -27.21
C GLY A 479 -8.28 -1.54 -28.72
N ASP A 480 -7.05 -1.30 -29.21
CA ASP A 480 -6.59 -1.16 -30.62
C ASP A 480 -7.45 -0.36 -31.63
N GLY A 481 -8.50 0.31 -31.15
CA GLY A 481 -9.55 0.93 -31.96
C GLY A 481 -10.64 -0.03 -32.43
N THR A 482 -10.65 -1.31 -32.02
CA THR A 482 -11.65 -2.30 -32.45
C THR A 482 -12.35 -3.09 -31.34
N GLN A 483 -11.97 -2.97 -30.07
CA GLN A 483 -12.52 -3.81 -28.97
C GLN A 483 -12.92 -3.03 -27.70
N CYS A 484 -13.97 -2.21 -27.81
CA CYS A 484 -14.57 -1.53 -26.67
C CYS A 484 -14.99 -2.57 -25.59
N GLY A 485 -14.26 -2.62 -24.47
CA GLY A 485 -14.65 -3.40 -23.28
C GLY A 485 -13.87 -4.68 -22.98
N GLU A 486 -12.64 -4.81 -23.48
CA GLU A 486 -11.72 -5.88 -23.04
C GLU A 486 -10.48 -5.27 -22.37
N PRO A 487 -9.93 -5.91 -21.33
CA PRO A 487 -8.65 -5.51 -20.77
C PRO A 487 -7.53 -5.68 -21.81
N VAL A 488 -6.51 -4.82 -21.75
CA VAL A 488 -5.29 -4.97 -22.55
C VAL A 488 -4.57 -6.26 -22.16
N TRP A 489 -4.48 -6.50 -20.85
CA TRP A 489 -4.06 -7.77 -20.30
C TRP A 489 -4.56 -7.94 -18.86
N VAL A 490 -4.55 -9.19 -18.41
CA VAL A 490 -4.65 -9.58 -17.00
C VAL A 490 -3.33 -10.26 -16.64
N ALA A 491 -2.68 -9.82 -15.56
CA ALA A 491 -1.35 -10.31 -15.20
C ALA A 491 -1.39 -11.81 -14.89
N ASN A 492 -0.44 -12.58 -15.44
CA ASN A 492 -0.31 -13.99 -15.09
C ASN A 492 0.45 -14.15 -13.77
N LEU A 493 -0.29 -14.14 -12.65
CA LEU A 493 0.32 -14.23 -11.32
C LEU A 493 0.72 -15.66 -10.92
N SER A 494 0.25 -16.70 -11.64
CA SER A 494 0.50 -18.09 -11.24
C SER A 494 1.99 -18.46 -11.22
N ASP A 495 2.77 -17.83 -12.08
CA ASP A 495 4.21 -18.11 -12.23
C ASP A 495 5.05 -17.48 -11.12
N THR A 496 4.42 -16.73 -10.21
CA THR A 496 5.09 -16.22 -9.00
C THR A 496 5.50 -17.35 -8.05
N PHE A 497 4.83 -18.51 -8.08
CA PHE A 497 5.09 -19.65 -7.18
C PHE A 497 5.20 -20.97 -7.97
N ASP A 498 6.23 -21.79 -7.68
CA ASP A 498 6.40 -23.15 -8.18
C ASP A 498 5.44 -24.12 -7.48
N THR A 499 4.18 -24.09 -7.93
CA THR A 499 3.12 -24.98 -7.44
C THR A 499 3.35 -26.46 -7.78
N SER A 500 4.30 -26.78 -8.68
CA SER A 500 4.63 -28.17 -9.03
C SER A 500 5.19 -28.94 -7.82
N LEU A 501 5.80 -28.23 -6.87
CA LEU A 501 6.31 -28.80 -5.61
C LEU A 501 5.22 -29.42 -4.75
N LEU A 502 3.96 -28.97 -4.89
CA LEU A 502 2.80 -29.53 -4.18
C LEU A 502 2.35 -30.90 -4.73
N GLN A 503 2.78 -31.26 -5.94
CA GLN A 503 2.51 -32.57 -6.55
C GLN A 503 3.61 -33.59 -6.25
N GLN A 504 4.72 -33.14 -5.69
CA GLN A 504 5.89 -33.95 -5.33
C GLN A 504 5.84 -34.35 -3.84
N PRO A 505 6.55 -35.40 -3.41
CA PRO A 505 6.61 -35.79 -1.99
C PRO A 505 7.55 -34.87 -1.17
N THR A 506 7.32 -33.56 -1.24
CA THR A 506 8.09 -32.54 -0.53
C THR A 506 7.51 -32.29 0.86
N PRO A 507 8.31 -31.77 1.82
CA PRO A 507 7.81 -31.27 3.09
C PRO A 507 6.69 -30.23 2.93
N ALA A 508 6.83 -29.28 1.99
CA ALA A 508 5.76 -28.33 1.66
C ALA A 508 4.45 -29.04 1.30
N ALA A 509 4.48 -29.98 0.35
CA ALA A 509 3.30 -30.73 -0.05
C ALA A 509 2.63 -31.45 1.13
N GLN A 510 3.43 -32.02 2.04
CA GLN A 510 2.92 -32.66 3.26
C GLN A 510 2.21 -31.66 4.17
N VAL A 511 2.75 -30.45 4.37
CA VAL A 511 2.09 -29.41 5.18
C VAL A 511 0.74 -29.04 4.58
N TYR A 512 0.70 -28.77 3.26
CA TYR A 512 -0.54 -28.39 2.59
C TYR A 512 -1.62 -29.48 2.67
N GLN A 513 -1.25 -30.75 2.44
CA GLN A 513 -2.21 -31.84 2.40
C GLN A 513 -2.62 -32.36 3.79
N GLN A 514 -1.69 -32.39 4.75
CA GLN A 514 -1.91 -33.03 6.06
C GLN A 514 -2.24 -32.05 7.18
N VAL A 515 -1.93 -30.75 7.00
CA VAL A 515 -2.19 -29.72 8.01
C VAL A 515 -3.18 -28.69 7.48
N PHE A 516 -2.84 -27.94 6.43
CA PHE A 516 -3.66 -26.82 5.97
C PHE A 516 -5.02 -27.26 5.45
N LYS A 517 -5.05 -28.18 4.49
CA LYS A 517 -6.30 -28.68 3.92
C LYS A 517 -7.31 -29.14 4.98
N PRO A 518 -6.99 -30.09 5.89
CA PRO A 518 -7.94 -30.51 6.90
C PRO A 518 -8.28 -29.41 7.92
N ALA A 519 -7.33 -28.53 8.28
CA ALA A 519 -7.58 -27.42 9.22
C ALA A 519 -8.60 -26.43 8.67
N PHE A 520 -8.35 -25.91 7.47
CA PHE A 520 -9.21 -24.91 6.84
C PHE A 520 -10.58 -25.50 6.48
N GLU A 521 -10.64 -26.72 5.93
CA GLU A 521 -11.93 -27.37 5.68
C GLU A 521 -12.73 -27.64 6.96
N ALA A 522 -12.07 -28.04 8.06
CA ALA A 522 -12.76 -28.26 9.33
C ALA A 522 -13.31 -26.95 9.91
N PHE A 523 -12.53 -25.86 9.85
CA PHE A 523 -12.95 -24.55 10.31
C PHE A 523 -14.14 -24.01 9.50
N TYR A 524 -14.02 -23.92 8.17
CA TYR A 524 -15.12 -23.39 7.35
C TYR A 524 -16.41 -24.24 7.49
N ARG A 525 -16.29 -25.56 7.64
CA ARG A 525 -17.45 -26.42 7.94
C ARG A 525 -18.05 -26.15 9.32
N SER A 526 -17.24 -25.86 10.34
CA SER A 526 -17.75 -25.62 11.71
C SER A 526 -18.54 -24.32 11.83
N ILE A 527 -18.29 -23.35 10.96
CA ILE A 527 -18.99 -22.06 10.90
C ILE A 527 -20.09 -22.02 9.82
N GLY A 528 -20.45 -23.16 9.23
CA GLY A 528 -21.61 -23.28 8.34
C GLY A 528 -21.32 -23.38 6.83
N ALA A 529 -20.08 -23.23 6.39
CA ALA A 529 -19.70 -23.44 4.99
C ALA A 529 -19.41 -24.93 4.71
N SER A 530 -20.45 -25.77 4.71
CA SER A 530 -20.35 -27.24 4.61
C SER A 530 -19.60 -27.73 3.37
N ASP A 531 -19.72 -26.97 2.27
CA ASP A 531 -19.24 -27.35 0.95
C ASP A 531 -17.85 -26.74 0.63
N PHE A 532 -17.27 -26.01 1.59
CA PHE A 532 -15.93 -25.45 1.43
C PHE A 532 -14.90 -26.55 1.17
N THR A 533 -14.09 -26.33 0.15
CA THR A 533 -12.97 -27.20 -0.24
C THR A 533 -11.71 -26.37 -0.33
N PHE A 534 -10.67 -26.79 0.39
CA PHE A 534 -9.39 -26.12 0.30
C PHE A 534 -8.76 -26.40 -1.08
N ALA A 535 -8.55 -25.32 -1.84
CA ALA A 535 -7.88 -25.34 -3.13
C ALA A 535 -6.76 -24.29 -3.14
N PRO A 536 -5.49 -24.70 -3.35
CA PRO A 536 -4.40 -23.75 -3.46
C PRO A 536 -4.63 -22.75 -4.58
N TYR A 537 -4.30 -21.48 -4.33
CA TYR A 537 -4.53 -20.40 -5.27
C TYR A 537 -3.47 -19.30 -5.12
N THR A 538 -3.19 -18.62 -6.22
CA THR A 538 -2.29 -17.45 -6.29
C THR A 538 -3.08 -16.24 -6.74
N GLY A 539 -2.95 -15.10 -6.07
CA GLY A 539 -3.58 -13.88 -6.53
C GLY A 539 -3.02 -12.63 -5.89
N ASN A 540 -3.57 -11.50 -6.28
CA ASN A 540 -3.17 -10.16 -5.86
C ASN A 540 -3.54 -9.86 -4.40
N MET A 541 -2.64 -9.22 -3.65
CA MET A 541 -2.84 -8.90 -2.23
C MET A 541 -3.23 -7.44 -1.96
N VAL A 542 -2.78 -6.53 -2.81
CA VAL A 542 -2.80 -5.07 -2.60
C VAL A 542 -2.83 -4.36 -3.94
N LEU A 543 -3.10 -3.06 -3.99
CA LEU A 543 -3.05 -2.28 -5.24
C LEU A 543 -1.69 -2.34 -5.94
N ALA A 544 -1.70 -2.11 -7.26
CA ALA A 544 -0.51 -2.05 -8.09
C ALA A 544 0.00 -0.60 -8.22
N GLY A 545 1.31 -0.41 -8.11
CA GLY A 545 1.97 0.89 -8.29
C GLY A 545 2.70 0.99 -9.64
N ILE A 546 2.62 2.14 -10.29
CA ILE A 546 3.29 2.39 -11.58
C ILE A 546 4.65 3.05 -11.31
N THR A 547 5.71 2.51 -11.90
CA THR A 547 7.07 3.05 -11.81
C THR A 547 7.67 3.25 -13.20
N GLY A 548 8.82 3.91 -13.29
CA GLY A 548 9.46 4.21 -14.56
C GLY A 548 9.84 2.99 -15.42
N ASN A 549 9.91 1.78 -14.83
CA ASN A 549 10.33 0.55 -15.51
C ASN A 549 9.37 -0.64 -15.35
N GLY A 550 8.17 -0.43 -14.79
CA GLY A 550 7.19 -1.51 -14.64
C GLY A 550 6.10 -1.19 -13.63
N VAL A 551 5.31 -2.23 -13.33
CA VAL A 551 4.24 -2.20 -12.32
C VAL A 551 4.66 -3.04 -11.13
N VAL A 552 4.70 -2.45 -9.94
CA VAL A 552 5.04 -3.14 -8.69
C VAL A 552 3.77 -3.61 -8.00
N ALA A 553 3.76 -4.84 -7.50
CA ALA A 553 2.60 -5.40 -6.82
C ALA A 553 2.97 -6.51 -5.83
N GLN A 554 2.01 -6.88 -4.97
CA GLN A 554 2.16 -7.98 -4.03
C GLN A 554 1.26 -9.15 -4.41
N VAL A 555 1.83 -10.35 -4.42
CA VAL A 555 1.14 -11.60 -4.76
C VAL A 555 1.18 -12.55 -3.58
N GLY A 556 0.04 -13.12 -3.24
CA GLY A 556 -0.12 -14.11 -2.19
C GLY A 556 -0.37 -15.49 -2.75
N PHE A 557 0.28 -16.49 -2.17
CA PHE A 557 -0.03 -17.90 -2.38
C PHE A 557 -0.70 -18.48 -1.15
N GLY A 558 -1.86 -19.09 -1.32
CA GLY A 558 -2.64 -19.66 -0.24
C GLY A 558 -3.86 -20.37 -0.77
N TYR A 559 -5.05 -19.88 -0.45
CA TYR A 559 -6.33 -20.44 -0.90
C TYR A 559 -7.40 -19.36 -1.00
N LEU A 560 -8.50 -19.64 -1.71
CA LEU A 560 -9.67 -18.74 -1.74
C LEU A 560 -10.61 -19.02 -0.56
N ASN A 561 -11.03 -17.98 0.15
CA ASN A 561 -12.10 -18.09 1.15
C ASN A 561 -13.49 -18.22 0.48
N THR A 562 -14.55 -18.27 1.29
CA THR A 562 -15.94 -18.38 0.80
C THR A 562 -16.44 -17.18 -0.01
N GLN A 563 -15.72 -16.06 0.02
CA GLN A 563 -15.99 -14.86 -0.77
C GLN A 563 -15.12 -14.78 -2.03
N GLY A 564 -14.32 -15.81 -2.34
CA GLY A 564 -13.41 -15.78 -3.48
C GLY A 564 -12.21 -14.85 -3.29
N ARG A 565 -11.83 -14.52 -2.05
CA ARG A 565 -10.65 -13.68 -1.76
C ARG A 565 -9.48 -14.54 -1.33
N VAL A 566 -8.27 -14.17 -1.72
CA VAL A 566 -7.06 -14.92 -1.38
C VAL A 566 -6.70 -14.73 0.10
N MET A 567 -6.52 -15.85 0.79
CA MET A 567 -5.99 -15.97 2.15
C MET A 567 -4.54 -16.44 2.07
N PRO A 568 -3.53 -15.55 2.16
CA PRO A 568 -2.15 -15.90 1.88
C PRO A 568 -1.50 -16.71 3.01
N LEU A 569 -0.69 -17.69 2.60
CA LEU A 569 0.23 -18.45 3.45
C LEU A 569 1.69 -18.12 3.13
N GLN A 570 1.96 -17.65 1.90
CA GLN A 570 3.24 -17.14 1.43
C GLN A 570 3.00 -15.89 0.61
N ILE A 571 4.00 -15.01 0.58
CA ILE A 571 3.87 -13.67 0.00
C ILE A 571 5.09 -13.38 -0.86
N SER A 572 4.87 -12.68 -1.96
CA SER A 572 5.92 -12.22 -2.85
C SER A 572 5.64 -10.80 -3.31
N GLN A 573 6.71 -10.00 -3.45
CA GLN A 573 6.63 -8.77 -4.22
C GLN A 573 7.07 -9.08 -5.65
N VAL A 574 6.35 -8.54 -6.62
CA VAL A 574 6.62 -8.73 -8.04
C VAL A 574 6.82 -7.39 -8.75
N LEU A 575 7.68 -7.41 -9.76
CA LEU A 575 7.78 -6.36 -10.77
C LEU A 575 7.24 -6.94 -12.07
N LEU A 576 6.17 -6.36 -12.59
CA LEU A 576 5.52 -6.74 -13.85
C LEU A 576 6.00 -5.83 -14.98
N ASP A 577 6.12 -6.40 -16.18
CA ASP A 577 6.27 -5.61 -17.39
C ASP A 577 4.97 -4.84 -17.66
N ARG A 578 5.09 -3.53 -17.86
CA ARG A 578 3.94 -2.64 -18.02
C ARG A 578 3.20 -2.88 -19.34
N GLU A 579 3.86 -3.38 -20.37
CA GLU A 579 3.25 -3.65 -21.67
C GLU A 579 2.58 -5.03 -21.71
N THR A 580 3.20 -6.06 -21.15
CA THR A 580 2.71 -7.45 -21.27
C THR A 580 1.99 -8.00 -20.05
N GLY A 581 2.20 -7.41 -18.86
CA GLY A 581 1.72 -7.96 -17.58
C GLY A 581 2.48 -9.20 -17.10
N GLU A 582 3.58 -9.57 -17.78
CA GLU A 582 4.43 -10.69 -17.39
C GLU A 582 5.33 -10.34 -16.19
N ILE A 583 5.61 -11.32 -15.34
CA ILE A 583 6.51 -11.15 -14.19
C ILE A 583 7.95 -11.02 -14.68
N ARG A 584 8.58 -9.87 -14.42
CA ARG A 584 10.01 -9.62 -14.65
C ARG A 584 10.85 -10.11 -13.48
N ALA A 585 10.39 -9.84 -12.26
CA ALA A 585 11.07 -10.21 -11.02
C ALA A 585 10.07 -10.58 -9.92
N ALA A 586 10.50 -11.47 -9.03
CA ALA A 586 9.75 -11.87 -7.84
C ALA A 586 10.69 -12.05 -6.65
N THR A 587 10.28 -11.60 -5.48
CA THR A 587 11.06 -11.69 -4.24
C THR A 587 10.18 -12.09 -3.06
N ALA A 588 10.73 -12.82 -2.10
CA ALA A 588 9.97 -13.30 -0.93
C ALA A 588 9.58 -12.14 -0.03
N GLY A 589 8.30 -12.06 0.33
CA GLY A 589 7.78 -11.19 1.38
C GLY A 589 7.52 -11.95 2.69
N VAL A 590 7.24 -11.19 3.75
CA VAL A 590 6.92 -11.76 5.07
C VAL A 590 5.44 -11.60 5.39
N GLU A 591 4.96 -10.36 5.29
CA GLU A 591 3.62 -9.96 5.63
C GLU A 591 2.92 -9.35 4.43
N GLU A 592 1.60 -9.45 4.47
CA GLU A 592 0.74 -8.75 3.52
C GLU A 592 0.61 -7.29 3.93
N SER A 593 0.11 -6.49 3.01
CA SER A 593 -0.45 -5.19 3.35
C SER A 593 -1.90 -5.11 2.92
N VAL A 594 -2.63 -4.25 3.61
CA VAL A 594 -3.96 -3.76 3.20
C VAL A 594 -3.90 -2.31 2.72
N SER A 595 -2.69 -1.76 2.62
CA SER A 595 -2.39 -0.37 2.28
C SER A 595 -1.99 -0.24 0.80
N VAL A 596 -0.81 0.34 0.56
CA VAL A 596 -0.12 0.52 -0.71
C VAL A 596 1.22 -0.24 -0.69
N MET A 597 1.67 -0.68 -1.88
CA MET A 597 3.09 -0.96 -2.10
C MET A 597 3.78 0.34 -2.52
N ALA A 598 4.35 1.04 -1.55
CA ALA A 598 4.89 2.37 -1.78
C ALA A 598 6.30 2.31 -2.39
N THR A 599 6.57 3.15 -3.39
CA THR A 599 7.91 3.31 -3.98
C THR A 599 8.52 4.63 -3.51
N ALA A 600 9.73 4.58 -2.95
CA ALA A 600 10.45 5.76 -2.51
C ALA A 600 11.23 6.44 -3.66
N PRO A 601 11.66 7.71 -3.51
CA PRO A 601 12.42 8.42 -4.55
C PRO A 601 13.72 7.71 -4.99
N ASN A 602 14.31 6.90 -4.12
CA ASN A 602 15.49 6.09 -4.45
C ASN A 602 15.19 4.80 -5.25
N GLY A 603 13.91 4.46 -5.45
CA GLY A 603 13.45 3.25 -6.16
C GLY A 603 13.24 2.03 -5.28
N ASN A 604 13.51 2.11 -3.98
CA ASN A 604 13.23 1.00 -3.06
C ASN A 604 11.72 0.88 -2.84
N LEU A 605 11.26 -0.35 -2.66
CA LEU A 605 9.86 -0.66 -2.37
C LEU A 605 9.69 -0.81 -0.86
N TYR A 606 8.58 -0.31 -0.34
CA TYR A 606 8.25 -0.42 1.07
C TYR A 606 6.85 -0.98 1.23
N MET A 607 6.70 -1.80 2.26
CA MET A 607 5.45 -2.45 2.62
C MET A 607 5.13 -2.10 4.06
N SER A 608 3.94 -1.58 4.31
CA SER A 608 3.39 -1.60 5.67
C SER A 608 2.88 -2.99 5.96
N ASN A 609 3.51 -3.66 6.91
CA ASN A 609 3.15 -5.01 7.30
C ASN A 609 1.85 -4.94 8.10
N SER A 610 0.77 -5.38 7.46
CA SER A 610 -0.58 -5.38 8.01
C SER A 610 -1.16 -6.78 7.90
N ALA A 611 -0.64 -7.69 8.74
CA ALA A 611 -0.80 -9.15 8.65
C ALA A 611 -2.23 -9.71 8.88
N LEU A 612 -3.29 -9.03 8.43
CA LEU A 612 -4.68 -9.32 8.81
C LEU A 612 -5.11 -10.75 8.45
N ARG A 613 -5.02 -11.13 7.17
CA ARG A 613 -5.43 -12.46 6.68
C ARG A 613 -4.46 -13.54 7.15
N ARG A 614 -3.16 -13.24 7.29
CA ARG A 614 -2.18 -14.18 7.86
C ARG A 614 -2.46 -14.49 9.34
N VAL A 615 -2.81 -13.48 10.14
CA VAL A 615 -3.25 -13.66 11.54
C VAL A 615 -4.45 -14.60 11.61
N LEU A 616 -5.45 -14.44 10.73
CA LEU A 616 -6.61 -15.34 10.68
C LEU A 616 -6.20 -16.78 10.31
N ASN A 617 -5.32 -16.95 9.32
CA ASN A 617 -4.81 -18.28 8.93
C ASN A 617 -4.11 -18.99 10.09
N LEU A 618 -3.28 -18.26 10.85
CA LEU A 618 -2.64 -18.76 12.06
C LEU A 618 -3.65 -19.16 13.12
N ALA A 619 -4.68 -18.34 13.32
CA ALA A 619 -5.74 -18.60 14.29
C ALA A 619 -6.49 -19.89 13.98
N ILE A 620 -6.86 -20.11 12.72
CA ILE A 620 -7.56 -21.31 12.27
C ILE A 620 -6.71 -22.57 12.54
N VAL A 621 -5.43 -22.51 12.19
CA VAL A 621 -4.50 -23.62 12.41
C VAL A 621 -4.32 -23.92 13.91
N ARG A 622 -4.29 -22.88 14.76
CA ARG A 622 -4.25 -23.02 16.23
C ARG A 622 -5.55 -23.58 16.80
N ALA A 623 -6.69 -23.14 16.30
CA ALA A 623 -8.01 -23.59 16.76
C ALA A 623 -8.22 -25.10 16.58
N VAL A 624 -7.61 -25.71 15.56
CA VAL A 624 -7.64 -27.16 15.34
C VAL A 624 -6.49 -27.93 16.02
N GLY A 625 -5.71 -27.27 16.88
CA GLY A 625 -4.73 -27.90 17.77
C GLY A 625 -3.26 -27.85 17.35
N HIS A 626 -2.91 -27.11 16.29
CA HIS A 626 -1.51 -26.93 15.91
C HIS A 626 -0.87 -25.74 16.64
N GLN A 627 0.29 -25.96 17.28
CA GLN A 627 0.99 -24.94 18.04
C GLN A 627 2.11 -24.27 17.22
N THR A 628 2.50 -23.05 17.60
CA THR A 628 3.59 -22.26 17.00
C THR A 628 4.95 -22.98 17.02
N GLY A 629 5.18 -23.83 18.01
CA GLY A 629 6.39 -24.65 18.12
C GLY A 629 6.44 -25.87 17.20
N ASN A 630 5.42 -26.12 16.37
CA ASN A 630 5.41 -27.26 15.46
C ASN A 630 6.54 -27.12 14.41
N PRO A 631 7.54 -28.03 14.38
CA PRO A 631 8.67 -27.94 13.47
C PRO A 631 8.26 -27.91 11.99
N VAL A 632 7.12 -28.53 11.65
CA VAL A 632 6.54 -28.57 10.30
C VAL A 632 5.93 -27.23 9.90
N LEU A 633 5.44 -26.46 10.87
CA LEU A 633 4.83 -25.15 10.65
C LEU A 633 5.76 -24.00 10.98
N LYS A 634 7.02 -24.24 11.33
CA LYS A 634 7.91 -23.18 11.85
C LYS A 634 7.99 -21.93 10.96
N GLN A 635 7.93 -22.11 9.64
CA GLN A 635 7.94 -21.01 8.67
C GLN A 635 6.60 -20.26 8.59
N PHE A 636 5.48 -20.97 8.75
CA PHE A 636 4.12 -20.41 8.64
C PHE A 636 3.57 -19.92 9.97
N GLY A 637 3.99 -20.55 11.06
CA GLY A 637 3.64 -20.34 12.46
C GLY A 637 4.53 -19.31 13.17
N SER A 638 5.40 -18.64 12.41
CA SER A 638 6.18 -17.49 12.89
C SER A 638 5.24 -16.42 13.42
N GLU A 639 5.72 -15.65 14.39
CA GLU A 639 4.97 -14.52 14.92
C GLU A 639 4.66 -13.51 13.81
N THR A 640 3.49 -12.88 13.90
CA THR A 640 3.05 -11.83 13.00
C THR A 640 3.84 -10.56 13.27
N LEU A 641 4.31 -9.93 12.20
CA LEU A 641 5.06 -8.69 12.26
C LEU A 641 4.19 -7.54 11.82
N GLY A 642 4.41 -6.41 12.46
CA GLY A 642 3.95 -5.11 12.00
C GLY A 642 5.09 -4.33 11.37
N GLY A 643 4.93 -3.01 11.39
CA GLY A 643 5.92 -2.04 11.00
C GLY A 643 6.11 -1.97 9.49
N ILE A 644 7.30 -1.55 9.08
CA ILE A 644 7.63 -1.30 7.67
C ILE A 644 8.72 -2.28 7.23
N ALA A 645 8.49 -2.97 6.12
CA ALA A 645 9.51 -3.76 5.43
C ALA A 645 10.03 -3.02 4.19
N GLN A 646 11.35 -2.94 4.04
CA GLN A 646 11.98 -2.41 2.83
C GLN A 646 12.47 -3.55 1.93
N PHE A 647 12.20 -3.42 0.64
CA PHE A 647 12.81 -4.22 -0.41
C PHE A 647 13.71 -3.31 -1.28
N ALA A 648 15.01 -3.58 -1.27
CA ALA A 648 16.02 -2.76 -1.93
C ALA A 648 16.82 -3.57 -2.94
N GLN A 649 17.50 -2.88 -3.86
CA GLN A 649 18.48 -3.53 -4.73
C GLN A 649 19.66 -4.03 -3.85
N PRO A 650 20.03 -5.32 -3.92
CA PRO A 650 21.10 -5.84 -3.09
C PRO A 650 22.48 -5.37 -3.57
N ASP A 651 23.44 -5.35 -2.65
CA ASP A 651 24.86 -5.12 -2.95
C ASP A 651 25.37 -6.10 -4.02
N GLY A 652 26.25 -5.62 -4.89
CA GLY A 652 26.72 -6.32 -6.08
C GLY A 652 25.79 -6.19 -7.29
N ARG A 653 24.68 -5.47 -7.19
CA ARG A 653 23.70 -5.30 -8.29
C ARG A 653 23.16 -3.88 -8.45
N HIS A 654 23.80 -2.87 -7.86
CA HIS A 654 23.39 -1.47 -8.08
C HIS A 654 23.55 -1.04 -9.53
N TRP A 655 24.47 -1.66 -10.28
CA TRP A 655 24.61 -1.45 -11.73
C TRP A 655 23.32 -1.74 -12.51
N GLN A 656 22.50 -2.70 -12.08
CA GLN A 656 21.23 -3.06 -12.75
C GLN A 656 20.24 -1.91 -12.65
N LEU A 657 20.02 -1.40 -11.44
CA LEU A 657 19.16 -0.24 -11.22
C LEU A 657 19.70 1.00 -11.95
N ALA A 658 21.00 1.25 -11.89
CA ALA A 658 21.62 2.38 -12.59
C ALA A 658 21.36 2.32 -14.12
N ASN A 659 21.48 1.14 -14.72
CA ASN A 659 21.24 0.95 -16.16
C ASN A 659 19.76 1.08 -16.53
N GLU A 660 18.85 0.56 -15.71
CA GLU A 660 17.40 0.75 -15.91
C GLU A 660 17.01 2.24 -15.85
N ILE A 661 17.57 3.00 -14.88
CA ILE A 661 17.37 4.45 -14.81
C ILE A 661 17.87 5.14 -16.09
N VAL A 662 19.05 4.78 -16.58
CA VAL A 662 19.61 5.36 -17.81
C VAL A 662 18.74 5.04 -19.02
N THR A 663 18.21 3.81 -19.13
CA THR A 663 17.31 3.42 -20.23
C THR A 663 16.03 4.25 -20.23
N VAL A 664 15.36 4.37 -19.09
CA VAL A 664 14.15 5.19 -18.95
C VAL A 664 14.45 6.67 -19.23
N ALA A 665 15.56 7.20 -18.72
CA ALA A 665 15.98 8.58 -18.94
C ALA A 665 16.28 8.87 -20.42
N LYS A 666 16.89 7.93 -21.15
CA LYS A 666 17.12 8.05 -22.60
C LYS A 666 15.80 8.10 -23.36
N GLY A 667 14.87 7.18 -23.08
CA GLY A 667 13.55 7.15 -23.73
C GLY A 667 12.79 8.47 -23.53
N ARG A 668 12.78 9.00 -22.31
CA ARG A 668 12.14 10.30 -22.01
C ARG A 668 12.79 11.46 -22.75
N LEU A 669 14.12 11.55 -22.75
CA LEU A 669 14.81 12.63 -23.44
C LEU A 669 14.64 12.53 -24.97
N ASP A 670 14.64 11.32 -25.53
CA ASP A 670 14.39 11.10 -26.95
C ASP A 670 12.97 11.55 -27.34
N ASN A 671 11.96 11.26 -26.51
CA ASN A 671 10.60 11.77 -26.70
C ASN A 671 10.51 13.29 -26.59
N LEU A 672 11.18 13.88 -25.60
CA LEU A 672 11.22 15.32 -25.41
C LEU A 672 11.86 16.00 -26.62
N ILE A 673 12.99 15.49 -27.11
CA ILE A 673 13.67 15.99 -28.32
C ILE A 673 12.74 15.92 -29.54
N ALA A 674 12.04 14.80 -29.72
CA ALA A 674 11.18 14.59 -30.87
C ALA A 674 9.93 15.50 -30.86
N SER A 675 9.50 15.95 -29.68
CA SER A 675 8.21 16.62 -29.50
C SER A 675 8.25 18.03 -28.92
N ALA A 676 9.38 18.51 -28.38
CA ALA A 676 9.45 19.82 -27.70
C ALA A 676 8.93 20.98 -28.58
N ALA A 677 9.24 20.97 -29.88
CA ALA A 677 8.84 22.02 -30.80
C ALA A 677 7.31 22.15 -31.02
N SER A 678 6.52 21.14 -30.65
CA SER A 678 5.06 21.15 -30.77
C SER A 678 4.34 21.39 -29.45
N HIS A 679 5.06 21.72 -28.37
CA HIS A 679 4.51 21.89 -27.04
C HIS A 679 4.86 23.25 -26.42
N SER A 680 4.18 23.61 -25.32
CA SER A 680 4.47 24.84 -24.59
C SER A 680 5.77 24.72 -23.80
N SER A 681 6.44 25.85 -23.56
CA SER A 681 7.65 25.89 -22.73
C SER A 681 7.41 25.37 -21.32
N ASP A 682 6.23 25.60 -20.73
CA ASP A 682 5.88 25.04 -19.41
C ASP A 682 5.86 23.51 -19.44
N ALA A 683 5.32 22.94 -20.51
CA ALA A 683 5.26 21.49 -20.63
C ALA A 683 6.67 20.88 -20.78
N VAL A 684 7.54 21.54 -21.56
CA VAL A 684 8.95 21.15 -21.71
C VAL A 684 9.67 21.27 -20.36
N ALA A 685 9.46 22.35 -19.62
CA ALA A 685 10.08 22.58 -18.32
C ALA A 685 9.69 21.52 -17.29
N SER A 686 8.42 21.09 -17.27
CA SER A 686 7.97 20.00 -16.40
C SER A 686 8.62 18.66 -16.76
N GLU A 687 8.75 18.32 -18.06
CA GLU A 687 9.46 17.09 -18.46
C GLU A 687 10.95 17.14 -18.10
N ILE A 688 11.59 18.30 -18.21
CA ILE A 688 12.95 18.52 -17.70
C ILE A 688 12.99 18.28 -16.17
N GLY A 689 11.97 18.73 -15.44
CA GLY A 689 11.82 18.45 -14.01
C GLY A 689 11.77 16.95 -13.70
N ARG A 690 10.97 16.18 -14.45
CA ARG A 690 10.89 14.71 -14.32
C ARG A 690 12.21 14.04 -14.66
N PHE A 691 12.89 14.50 -15.70
CA PHE A 691 14.23 14.02 -16.06
C PHE A 691 15.23 14.22 -14.91
N ARG A 692 15.18 15.36 -14.20
CA ARG A 692 16.02 15.60 -13.01
C ARG A 692 15.72 14.67 -11.85
N VAL A 693 14.51 14.13 -11.72
CA VAL A 693 14.21 13.09 -10.72
C VAL A 693 15.02 11.82 -11.01
N LEU A 694 15.03 11.36 -12.26
CA LEU A 694 15.80 10.18 -12.67
C LEU A 694 17.31 10.38 -12.47
N LEU A 695 17.83 11.58 -12.76
CA LEU A 695 19.24 11.89 -12.53
C LEU A 695 19.62 11.88 -11.04
N ARG A 696 18.76 12.44 -10.17
CA ARG A 696 18.97 12.39 -8.71
C ARG A 696 18.94 10.95 -8.20
N GLN A 697 17.99 10.15 -8.67
CA GLN A 697 17.94 8.73 -8.34
C GLN A 697 19.21 8.01 -8.79
N TYR A 698 19.67 8.24 -10.03
CA TYR A 698 20.90 7.66 -10.54
C TYR A 698 22.12 8.06 -9.69
N GLN A 699 22.22 9.33 -9.29
CA GLN A 699 23.32 9.81 -8.43
C GLN A 699 23.34 9.09 -7.08
N GLY A 700 22.18 8.88 -6.44
CA GLY A 700 22.08 8.10 -5.21
C GLY A 700 22.46 6.63 -5.40
N THR A 701 22.04 6.02 -6.51
CA THR A 701 22.42 4.64 -6.87
C THR A 701 23.91 4.51 -7.13
N LEU A 702 24.54 5.50 -7.77
CA LEU A 702 25.97 5.53 -8.03
C LEU A 702 26.78 5.56 -6.72
N GLU A 703 26.35 6.36 -5.75
CA GLU A 703 26.99 6.42 -4.44
C GLU A 703 26.85 5.10 -3.67
N ARG A 704 25.68 4.45 -3.71
CA ARG A 704 25.53 3.11 -3.12
C ARG A 704 26.39 2.05 -3.81
N ALA A 705 26.46 2.07 -5.14
CA ALA A 705 27.36 1.19 -5.89
C ALA A 705 28.83 1.39 -5.49
N HIS A 706 29.23 2.64 -5.26
CA HIS A 706 30.58 2.97 -4.79
C HIS A 706 30.83 2.46 -3.37
N GLN A 707 29.91 2.70 -2.44
CA GLN A 707 29.99 2.23 -1.05
C GLN A 707 30.04 0.70 -0.95
N ALA A 708 29.31 0.01 -1.82
CA ALA A 708 29.33 -1.46 -1.95
C ALA A 708 30.59 -2.00 -2.66
N GLY A 709 31.46 -1.13 -3.19
CA GLY A 709 32.68 -1.51 -3.90
C GLY A 709 32.45 -2.06 -5.32
N GLU A 710 31.27 -1.84 -5.90
CA GLU A 710 30.93 -2.27 -7.26
C GLU A 710 31.63 -1.41 -8.33
N ILE A 711 31.93 -0.15 -8.01
CA ILE A 711 32.60 0.79 -8.91
C ILE A 711 33.78 1.49 -8.25
N SER A 712 34.74 1.93 -9.08
CA SER A 712 35.91 2.68 -8.64
C SER A 712 35.61 4.15 -8.34
N ASP A 713 36.46 4.81 -7.54
CA ASP A 713 36.45 6.27 -7.34
C ASP A 713 36.43 7.02 -8.69
N ALA A 714 37.27 6.60 -9.64
CA ALA A 714 37.37 7.23 -10.95
C ALA A 714 36.06 7.14 -11.75
N THR A 715 35.38 6.00 -11.69
CA THR A 715 34.06 5.82 -12.31
C THR A 715 33.03 6.73 -11.65
N ARG A 716 32.97 6.73 -10.31
CA ARG A 716 32.03 7.57 -9.55
C ARG A 716 32.23 9.05 -9.85
N ASP A 717 33.47 9.54 -9.84
CA ASP A 717 33.79 10.94 -10.12
C ASP A 717 33.45 11.35 -11.56
N GLU A 718 33.80 10.51 -12.54
CA GLU A 718 33.48 10.78 -13.95
C GLU A 718 31.97 10.88 -14.18
N ARG A 719 31.20 9.93 -13.62
CA ARG A 719 29.74 9.89 -13.75
C ARG A 719 29.08 11.06 -13.00
N THR A 720 29.55 11.39 -11.81
CA THR A 720 29.06 12.55 -11.02
C THR A 720 29.24 13.86 -11.78
N ALA A 721 30.41 14.07 -12.41
CA ALA A 721 30.66 15.26 -13.22
C ALA A 721 29.72 15.36 -14.45
N ARG A 722 29.41 14.22 -15.09
CA ARG A 722 28.43 14.16 -16.18
C ARG A 722 27.02 14.49 -15.69
N ILE A 723 26.58 13.94 -14.56
CA ILE A 723 25.28 14.25 -13.95
C ILE A 723 25.15 15.73 -13.65
N ALA A 724 26.18 16.35 -13.06
CA ALA A 724 26.17 17.79 -12.77
C ALA A 724 25.92 18.64 -14.04
N THR A 725 26.47 18.21 -15.18
CA THR A 725 26.21 18.85 -16.49
C THR A 725 24.76 18.62 -16.95
N LEU A 726 24.26 17.39 -16.80
CA LEU A 726 22.89 17.02 -17.16
C LEU A 726 21.82 17.71 -16.28
N MET A 727 22.12 17.99 -15.01
CA MET A 727 21.21 18.70 -14.10
C MET A 727 20.97 20.15 -14.54
N ALA A 728 21.93 20.75 -15.25
CA ALA A 728 21.82 22.06 -15.89
C ALA A 728 21.11 22.02 -17.26
N LEU A 729 20.37 20.95 -17.57
CA LEU A 729 19.54 20.84 -18.77
C LEU A 729 18.55 22.00 -18.87
N GLU A 730 18.49 22.58 -20.06
CA GLU A 730 17.55 23.62 -20.47
C GLU A 730 16.96 23.27 -21.85
N GLU A 731 15.85 23.91 -22.22
CA GLU A 731 15.19 23.67 -23.52
C GLU A 731 16.15 23.86 -24.72
N GLY A 732 17.12 24.77 -24.60
CA GLY A 732 18.05 25.11 -25.69
C GLY A 732 19.13 24.06 -25.99
N ASN A 733 19.36 23.06 -25.13
CA ASN A 733 20.50 22.14 -25.23
C ASN A 733 20.14 20.64 -25.18
N LEU A 734 18.89 20.28 -25.50
CA LEU A 734 18.39 18.90 -25.42
C LEU A 734 19.24 17.89 -26.24
N GLN A 735 19.67 18.26 -27.46
CA GLN A 735 20.47 17.39 -28.34
C GLN A 735 21.88 17.10 -27.79
N GLU A 736 22.55 18.13 -27.24
CA GLU A 736 23.87 17.97 -26.64
C GLU A 736 23.79 17.09 -25.38
N THR A 737 22.71 17.25 -24.61
CA THR A 737 22.41 16.48 -23.40
C THR A 737 22.21 14.99 -23.69
N ARG A 738 21.61 14.63 -24.84
CA ARG A 738 21.36 13.23 -25.18
C ARG A 738 22.63 12.41 -25.36
N ALA A 739 23.69 13.02 -25.90
CA ALA A 739 24.99 12.37 -26.08
C ALA A 739 25.69 12.07 -24.74
N LEU A 740 25.42 12.86 -23.70
CA LEU A 740 26.01 12.67 -22.37
C LEU A 740 25.45 11.43 -21.65
N LEU A 741 24.19 11.05 -21.93
CA LEU A 741 23.54 9.86 -21.35
C LEU A 741 24.17 8.54 -21.78
N ASP A 742 24.75 8.46 -22.98
CA ASP A 742 25.37 7.22 -23.46
C ASP A 742 26.61 6.82 -22.65
N GLY A 743 27.23 7.79 -21.98
CA GLY A 743 28.35 7.56 -21.08
C GLY A 743 27.95 7.20 -19.64
N LEU A 744 26.66 7.07 -19.30
CA LEU A 744 26.22 6.79 -17.93
C LEU A 744 25.98 5.31 -17.61
N SER A 745 25.91 4.42 -18.59
CA SER A 745 25.73 2.99 -18.29
C SER A 745 26.92 2.44 -17.47
N LEU A 746 26.61 1.59 -16.49
CA LEU A 746 27.58 0.87 -15.66
C LEU A 746 27.78 -0.55 -16.23
N PRO A 747 29.03 -1.07 -16.23
CA PRO A 747 29.28 -2.47 -16.56
C PRO A 747 28.76 -3.40 -15.45
N GLU A 748 28.45 -4.65 -15.82
CA GLU A 748 28.18 -5.76 -14.89
C GLU A 748 29.40 -6.15 -14.06
#